data_AF-A0A2E5Y387-F1
#
_entry.id   AF-A0A2E5Y387-F1
#
_cell.length_a   1.000
_cell.length_b   1.000
_cell.length_c   1.000
_cell.angle_alpha   90.00
_cell.angle_beta   90.00
_cell.angle_gamma   90.00
#
_symmetry.space_group_name_H-M   'P 1'
#
loop_
_entity.id
_entity.type
_entity.pdbx_description
1 polymer ?
#
loop_
_entity_poly.entity_id
_entity_poly.type
_entity_poly.pdbx_seq_one_letter_code
_entity_poly.pdbx_strand_id
1 'polypeptide(L)'
;MTSNNHELPAGIALPPLVGVGNDYSFLEKRAIESNPTLPISIVLPVYNRIDMLRRTMAMLTHQTYPLELMEIVIADDGSTDHPEQLILEFEEFFDVNYVRQKDLGYRLSHVRNLGVRAAKHDNVIILDCDMAPVPNLVELYAKWLSLNEKVLLIGHRRYVDANDVSVDAVFQDPSAMLELPPVATKNTVMKNSPSKDWREAIYTETDNLRQSPHPFRASSCGNVAFHRRIFSDAGPFDEAFTAWGAEDNEFGYRVMNAGYYFIPVLDALGLHQEPPGGREFVDREAGKLVTRPMLLDMVPTYREYNPEIQSTTPMVSVFFPVINAIDSIDESINSVLNQSYRDFDIVICDFGSTDGTKEHLTEVYGDNSRIKILKKENIGAGAASNICIQNASGMYLLQLEIGDKLESNAIENLLSVIDSDPSHSCVYGNGSDDDSSFSEFNRIDLLTQMVVEKPRLFRKRDWSRVNGFSEEYHLAYNHDFFQKLNGIGEIVQVGSRLCSSSIQTVNSNLSDFNQELDETKRIVEKALARQGLLEWGVQKRNFLTGKIGITLTKKGNPLTSQGPFLSVVIITRNRAELLSDAVKSTLNQSYENFELIVIDDGSTDDTVATIQSFNDERVRLISTEQSGIPKSRNLGVRMSKGEYVVIMDDDDLMLPHRLQEQINCLTPGSAGSYGGWVDQNSDLKLEYYPGAPHGYSEILFGGKVMLHPASMIKRDVLLEFPYDENYSFGTDYVMNLEIARAGHRLNHTGSYILLRRFHGGNVTITNAGEQKNTARVRVKEFLQELDEETEKNMRAEWKSRQHFNDTPRPTSIDFNSFFPWLNDQEITPNQSTEKLVNTQNSLNKREDNYSVEKRWKQKGDVLYFDSGQREISFRMPKGWKITNTHPDLFRVSHYYLCSPWEADILAGWIPSRQKGWRPGLAFSGGVDSAACMALMPPETLLFYHQRKGFESNLDHSNAFRFIDKLRADGKQVVVTESDHEIIRSDFGKSPGFSTDIAGAVHVILLADYYELDGVAMGMPLENSYLFHGHKGRNFNSSSYWKTNSSILQRAGLDLLLPAVGASEIINQRIVEESGYDDYAESCLRSKEGGKVCGKCWKCFRKNSLKGKQVSLQGEIEIFLHKRPLKQAISTLYAIQRLPESQRKLIQQNHPDLETLLDQDYSLIERYCPLFSEIIPEKYLSRIIKKLDSVAEPMTEQEYSRLLSMDLFGSK
;
A
#
# COMPACT_ATOMS: atom_id res chain seq x y z
N MET A 1 4.89 -5.44 -7.14
CA MET A 1 5.28 -4.02 -6.84
C MET A 1 3.95 -3.32 -6.67
N THR A 2 3.47 -2.86 -5.52
CA THR A 2 4.02 -1.83 -4.63
C THR A 2 3.29 -1.89 -3.28
N SER A 3 4.01 -2.15 -2.19
CA SER A 3 3.80 -1.38 -0.95
C SER A 3 5.17 -0.84 -0.58
N ASN A 4 5.40 0.39 -1.04
CA ASN A 4 6.51 1.15 -0.52
C ASN A 4 6.22 1.37 0.97
N ASN A 5 7.08 0.84 1.85
CA ASN A 5 7.32 1.50 3.13
C ASN A 5 7.98 2.85 2.79
N HIS A 6 7.19 3.78 2.28
CA HIS A 6 7.49 5.19 2.39
C HIS A 6 7.30 5.49 3.88
N GLU A 7 8.40 5.57 4.62
CA GLU A 7 8.34 6.27 5.90
C GLU A 7 7.92 7.71 5.60
N LEU A 8 6.63 7.95 5.75
CA LEU A 8 6.06 9.28 5.82
C LEU A 8 6.82 10.03 6.90
N PRO A 9 7.08 11.34 6.73
CA PRO A 9 7.76 12.11 7.76
C PRO A 9 7.01 11.95 9.08
N ALA A 10 7.69 11.40 10.08
CA ALA A 10 7.12 11.24 11.41
C ALA A 10 6.57 12.59 11.90
N GLY A 11 5.27 12.63 12.22
CA GLY A 11 4.61 13.82 12.76
C GLY A 11 3.79 14.66 11.77
N ILE A 12 3.58 14.25 10.53
CA ILE A 12 2.50 14.85 9.71
C ILE A 12 1.14 14.35 10.23
N ALA A 13 0.26 15.28 10.58
CA ALA A 13 -1.11 15.00 11.01
C ALA A 13 -2.05 15.76 10.10
N LEU A 14 -2.90 15.03 9.38
CA LEU A 14 -3.91 15.66 8.53
C LEU A 14 -5.01 16.27 9.40
N PRO A 15 -5.55 17.44 9.01
CA PRO A 15 -6.72 17.97 9.69
C PRO A 15 -7.89 16.97 9.55
N PRO A 16 -8.82 16.97 10.53
CA PRO A 16 -10.05 16.24 10.40
C PRO A 16 -10.81 16.72 9.16
N LEU A 17 -11.60 15.83 8.58
CA LEU A 17 -12.47 16.19 7.47
C LEU A 17 -13.50 17.22 7.95
N VAL A 18 -13.79 18.20 7.10
CA VAL A 18 -14.75 19.27 7.38
C VAL A 18 -15.80 19.26 6.28
N GLY A 19 -17.07 19.41 6.66
CA GLY A 19 -18.14 19.47 5.66
C GLY A 19 -18.59 18.11 5.13
N VAL A 20 -18.28 17.02 5.84
CA VAL A 20 -18.58 15.64 5.45
C VAL A 20 -20.09 15.44 5.31
N GLY A 21 -20.55 14.83 4.22
CA GLY A 21 -21.98 14.59 4.02
C GLY A 21 -22.77 15.90 3.93
N ASN A 22 -23.68 16.14 4.87
CA ASN A 22 -24.38 17.43 5.01
C ASN A 22 -23.99 18.17 6.31
N ASP A 23 -22.86 17.81 6.94
CA ASP A 23 -22.41 18.47 8.16
C ASP A 23 -21.96 19.90 7.89
N TYR A 24 -22.77 20.86 8.31
CA TYR A 24 -22.51 22.30 8.19
C TYR A 24 -22.02 22.93 9.51
N SER A 25 -21.63 22.13 10.52
CA SER A 25 -21.19 22.60 11.85
C SER A 25 -20.04 23.62 11.79
N PHE A 26 -19.17 23.51 10.79
CA PHE A 26 -18.05 24.44 10.57
C PHE A 26 -18.47 25.88 10.23
N LEU A 27 -19.74 26.09 9.85
CA LEU A 27 -20.32 27.41 9.59
C LEU A 27 -21.14 27.95 10.77
N GLU A 28 -21.67 27.07 11.63
CA GLU A 28 -22.70 27.38 12.64
C GLU A 28 -22.26 28.45 13.63
N LYS A 29 -21.06 28.30 14.23
CA LYS A 29 -20.53 29.30 15.16
C LYS A 29 -20.37 30.68 14.50
N ARG A 30 -19.87 30.71 13.27
CA ARG A 30 -19.65 31.95 12.52
C ARG A 30 -20.97 32.61 12.13
N ALA A 31 -22.02 31.83 11.86
CA ALA A 31 -23.34 32.34 11.53
C ALA A 31 -23.98 33.02 12.75
N ILE A 32 -23.82 32.46 13.96
CA ILE A 32 -24.33 33.06 15.19
C ILE A 32 -23.67 34.42 15.47
N GLU A 33 -22.35 34.52 15.21
CA GLU A 33 -21.54 35.71 15.48
C GLU A 33 -21.59 36.77 14.36
N SER A 34 -22.13 36.44 13.18
CA SER A 34 -22.14 37.37 12.04
C SER A 34 -23.23 38.43 12.19
N ASN A 35 -22.95 39.63 11.67
CA ASN A 35 -23.91 40.73 11.60
C ASN A 35 -23.88 41.35 10.19
N PRO A 36 -24.50 40.69 9.20
CA PRO A 36 -24.30 41.01 7.79
C PRO A 36 -25.14 42.20 7.31
N THR A 37 -24.63 42.93 6.33
CA THR A 37 -25.33 43.99 5.59
C THR A 37 -25.43 43.62 4.11
N LEU A 38 -26.19 42.56 3.81
CA LEU A 38 -26.43 42.03 2.48
C LEU A 38 -27.77 42.53 1.94
N PRO A 39 -27.82 43.01 0.69
CA PRO A 39 -29.07 43.21 -0.01
C PRO A 39 -29.80 41.87 -0.24
N ILE A 40 -31.11 41.82 0.05
CA ILE A 40 -31.95 40.62 0.00
C ILE A 40 -33.19 40.86 -0.87
N SER A 41 -33.51 39.90 -1.75
CA SER A 41 -34.77 39.86 -2.50
C SER A 41 -35.74 38.87 -1.89
N ILE A 42 -36.93 39.32 -1.51
CA ILE A 42 -37.98 38.43 -0.99
C ILE A 42 -39.00 38.20 -2.08
N VAL A 43 -38.98 37.01 -2.67
CA VAL A 43 -39.92 36.56 -3.69
C VAL A 43 -41.15 35.97 -3.00
N LEU A 44 -42.31 36.54 -3.30
CA LEU A 44 -43.61 36.13 -2.76
C LEU A 44 -44.50 35.55 -3.87
N PRO A 45 -44.48 34.22 -4.08
CA PRO A 45 -45.43 33.56 -4.96
C PRO A 45 -46.86 33.73 -4.45
N VAL A 46 -47.76 34.24 -5.31
CA VAL A 46 -49.15 34.50 -4.94
C VAL A 46 -50.13 33.94 -5.98
N TYR A 47 -51.22 33.37 -5.47
CA TYR A 47 -52.42 33.04 -6.25
C TYR A 47 -53.67 33.34 -5.42
N ASN A 48 -54.38 34.40 -5.82
CA ASN A 48 -55.44 35.03 -5.07
C ASN A 48 -54.94 35.48 -3.67
N ARG A 49 -55.58 35.06 -2.57
CA ARG A 49 -55.08 35.20 -1.18
C ARG A 49 -54.53 36.58 -0.78
N ILE A 50 -55.04 37.66 -1.36
CA ILE A 50 -54.50 39.00 -1.14
C ILE A 50 -54.46 39.43 0.33
N ASP A 51 -55.46 39.07 1.15
CA ASP A 51 -55.47 39.41 2.58
C ASP A 51 -54.34 38.71 3.37
N MET A 52 -54.00 37.48 2.97
CA MET A 52 -52.92 36.71 3.59
C MET A 52 -51.56 37.29 3.18
N LEU A 53 -51.41 37.61 1.88
CA LEU A 53 -50.23 38.30 1.35
C LEU A 53 -50.03 39.64 2.06
N ARG A 54 -51.10 40.42 2.24
CA ARG A 54 -51.06 41.73 2.91
C ARG A 54 -50.61 41.61 4.37
N ARG A 55 -51.07 40.61 5.12
CA ARG A 55 -50.55 40.32 6.48
C ARG A 55 -49.09 39.86 6.47
N THR A 56 -48.69 39.04 5.48
CA THR A 56 -47.30 38.60 5.31
C THR A 56 -46.38 39.80 5.05
N MET A 57 -46.77 40.73 4.18
CA MET A 57 -46.03 41.97 3.91
C MET A 57 -46.02 42.91 5.12
N ALA A 58 -47.12 43.02 5.88
CA ALA A 58 -47.14 43.78 7.13
C ALA A 58 -46.20 43.19 8.19
N MET A 59 -46.05 41.86 8.27
CA MET A 59 -45.04 41.25 9.14
C MET A 59 -43.60 41.50 8.68
N LEU A 60 -43.38 41.72 7.38
CA LEU A 60 -42.07 42.09 6.84
C LEU A 60 -41.65 43.51 7.24
N THR A 61 -42.58 44.44 7.51
CA THR A 61 -42.21 45.80 7.99
C THR A 61 -41.65 45.80 9.40
N HIS A 62 -41.82 44.69 10.14
CA HIS A 62 -41.31 44.50 11.50
C HIS A 62 -40.00 43.71 11.54
N GLN A 63 -39.32 43.52 10.40
CA GLN A 63 -38.05 42.79 10.43
C GLN A 63 -36.99 43.55 11.26
N THR A 64 -36.18 42.81 12.02
CA THR A 64 -35.00 43.35 12.71
C THR A 64 -33.87 43.67 11.73
N TYR A 65 -33.98 43.18 10.49
CA TYR A 65 -33.06 43.49 9.40
C TYR A 65 -33.36 44.87 8.78
N PRO A 66 -32.36 45.63 8.33
CA PRO A 66 -32.60 46.95 7.73
C PRO A 66 -33.50 46.85 6.48
N LEU A 67 -34.65 47.52 6.52
CA LEU A 67 -35.66 47.45 5.45
C LEU A 67 -35.14 48.01 4.13
N GLU A 68 -34.24 48.99 4.17
CA GLU A 68 -33.61 49.59 2.99
C GLU A 68 -32.69 48.63 2.23
N LEU A 69 -32.32 47.49 2.83
CA LEU A 69 -31.58 46.40 2.19
C LEU A 69 -32.49 45.32 1.61
N MET A 70 -33.81 45.48 1.73
CA MET A 70 -34.79 44.49 1.30
C MET A 70 -35.60 45.01 0.11
N GLU A 71 -35.73 44.18 -0.92
CA GLU A 71 -36.76 44.35 -1.93
C GLU A 71 -37.80 43.24 -1.81
N ILE A 72 -39.03 43.55 -2.26
CA ILE A 72 -40.12 42.58 -2.35
C ILE A 72 -40.44 42.35 -3.82
N VAL A 73 -40.49 41.08 -4.23
CA VAL A 73 -40.93 40.68 -5.57
C VAL A 73 -42.23 39.90 -5.43
N ILE A 74 -43.36 40.53 -5.69
CA ILE A 74 -44.66 39.86 -5.76
C ILE A 74 -44.71 39.12 -7.09
N ALA A 75 -44.72 37.79 -7.04
CA ALA A 75 -44.74 36.92 -8.20
C ALA A 75 -46.12 36.25 -8.35
N ASP A 76 -46.95 36.81 -9.23
CA ASP A 76 -48.36 36.47 -9.37
C ASP A 76 -48.62 35.41 -10.45
N ASP A 77 -49.17 34.26 -10.03
CA ASP A 77 -49.57 33.13 -10.89
C ASP A 77 -50.96 33.32 -11.52
N GLY A 78 -51.29 34.55 -11.90
CA GLY A 78 -52.54 34.85 -12.61
C GLY A 78 -53.75 35.10 -11.70
N SER A 79 -53.55 35.67 -10.52
CA SER A 79 -54.59 36.01 -9.54
C SER A 79 -55.72 36.88 -10.11
N THR A 80 -56.90 36.76 -9.48
CA THR A 80 -58.12 37.50 -9.82
C THR A 80 -58.51 38.55 -8.78
N ASP A 81 -57.84 38.58 -7.63
CA ASP A 81 -58.09 39.51 -6.53
C ASP A 81 -57.10 40.68 -6.46
N HIS A 82 -56.38 40.91 -7.57
CA HIS A 82 -55.57 42.11 -7.84
C HIS A 82 -54.43 42.41 -6.85
N PRO A 83 -53.47 41.49 -6.63
CA PRO A 83 -52.33 41.70 -5.72
C PRO A 83 -51.43 42.89 -6.10
N GLU A 84 -51.48 43.37 -7.35
CA GLU A 84 -50.76 44.57 -7.80
C GLU A 84 -51.12 45.84 -7.01
N GLN A 85 -52.30 45.89 -6.37
CA GLN A 85 -52.69 47.05 -5.57
C GLN A 85 -51.83 47.23 -4.30
N LEU A 86 -51.16 46.17 -3.83
CA LEU A 86 -50.29 46.23 -2.65
C LEU A 86 -48.99 47.00 -2.90
N ILE A 87 -48.62 47.26 -4.16
CA ILE A 87 -47.41 48.03 -4.49
C ILE A 87 -47.48 49.43 -3.84
N LEU A 88 -48.59 50.15 -4.06
CA LEU A 88 -48.79 51.50 -3.53
C LEU A 88 -48.90 51.53 -2.00
N GLU A 89 -49.35 50.43 -1.39
CA GLU A 89 -49.47 50.34 0.06
C GLU A 89 -48.11 50.15 0.75
N PHE A 90 -47.18 49.44 0.11
CA PHE A 90 -45.90 49.06 0.72
C PHE A 90 -44.67 49.78 0.15
N GLU A 91 -44.84 50.67 -0.84
CA GLU A 91 -43.73 51.42 -1.47
C GLU A 91 -42.99 52.36 -0.50
N GLU A 92 -43.60 52.74 0.62
CA GLU A 92 -42.94 53.54 1.65
C GLU A 92 -41.93 52.73 2.49
N PHE A 93 -42.09 51.41 2.55
CA PHE A 93 -41.24 50.50 3.32
C PHE A 93 -40.20 49.79 2.46
N PHE A 94 -40.59 49.38 1.25
CA PHE A 94 -39.78 48.52 0.39
C PHE A 94 -39.75 48.98 -1.06
N ASP A 95 -38.69 48.60 -1.76
CA ASP A 95 -38.68 48.53 -3.21
C ASP A 95 -39.55 47.33 -3.64
N VAL A 96 -40.79 47.60 -4.09
CA VAL A 96 -41.75 46.55 -4.48
C VAL A 96 -41.77 46.38 -5.99
N ASN A 97 -41.33 45.22 -6.46
CA ASN A 97 -41.46 44.78 -7.84
C ASN A 97 -42.65 43.82 -7.97
N TYR A 98 -43.40 43.94 -9.06
CA TYR A 98 -44.53 43.06 -9.37
C TYR A 98 -44.34 42.41 -10.72
N VAL A 99 -44.36 41.08 -10.73
CA VAL A 99 -44.27 40.27 -11.94
C VAL A 99 -45.44 39.30 -12.00
N ARG A 100 -45.98 39.14 -13.21
CA ARG A 100 -47.23 38.40 -13.42
C ARG A 100 -47.14 37.52 -14.65
N GLN A 101 -47.71 36.33 -14.54
CA GLN A 101 -48.03 35.47 -15.69
C GLN A 101 -49.54 35.37 -15.92
N LYS A 102 -49.96 34.78 -17.05
CA LYS A 102 -51.38 34.46 -17.28
C LYS A 102 -51.76 33.25 -16.42
N ASP A 103 -53.01 33.19 -15.95
CA ASP A 103 -53.53 31.97 -15.33
C ASP A 103 -53.60 30.85 -16.39
N LEU A 104 -52.73 29.85 -16.23
CA LEU A 104 -52.63 28.67 -17.07
C LEU A 104 -52.80 27.38 -16.23
N GLY A 105 -53.57 27.48 -15.13
CA GLY A 105 -53.64 26.48 -14.08
C GLY A 105 -52.47 26.57 -13.11
N TYR A 106 -52.22 25.50 -12.34
CA TYR A 106 -51.18 25.46 -11.32
C TYR A 106 -49.77 25.55 -11.94
N ARG A 107 -49.06 26.66 -11.72
CA ARG A 107 -47.73 26.92 -12.31
C ARG A 107 -46.74 27.47 -11.28
N LEU A 108 -46.73 26.89 -10.09
CA LEU A 108 -45.88 27.32 -8.97
C LEU A 108 -44.39 27.38 -9.33
N SER A 109 -43.86 26.38 -10.04
CA SER A 109 -42.46 26.40 -10.51
C SER A 109 -42.16 27.60 -11.41
N HIS A 110 -43.05 27.88 -12.38
CA HIS A 110 -42.86 28.99 -13.33
C HIS A 110 -42.90 30.35 -12.61
N VAL A 111 -43.85 30.54 -11.70
CA VAL A 111 -43.99 31.82 -10.99
C VAL A 111 -42.84 32.07 -10.00
N ARG A 112 -42.36 31.02 -9.31
CA ARG A 112 -41.12 31.09 -8.50
C ARG A 112 -39.93 31.50 -9.36
N ASN A 113 -39.75 30.84 -10.51
CA ASN A 113 -38.68 31.17 -11.44
C ASN A 113 -38.79 32.62 -11.95
N LEU A 114 -40.00 33.08 -12.28
CA LEU A 114 -40.27 34.44 -12.71
C LEU A 114 -39.87 35.45 -11.64
N GLY A 115 -40.26 35.21 -10.38
CA GLY A 115 -39.90 36.06 -9.25
C GLY A 115 -38.39 36.11 -9.02
N VAL A 116 -37.71 34.96 -8.99
CA VAL A 116 -36.24 34.91 -8.80
C VAL A 116 -35.49 35.60 -9.94
N ARG A 117 -35.97 35.49 -11.19
CA ARG A 117 -35.39 36.23 -12.33
C ARG A 117 -35.63 37.73 -12.25
N ALA A 118 -36.72 38.16 -11.61
CA ALA A 118 -37.11 39.56 -11.49
C ALA A 118 -36.50 40.26 -10.26
N ALA A 119 -35.98 39.51 -9.30
CA ALA A 119 -35.21 40.03 -8.18
C ALA A 119 -34.02 40.88 -8.66
N LYS A 120 -33.71 41.97 -7.97
CA LYS A 120 -32.49 42.78 -8.16
C LYS A 120 -31.27 42.16 -7.47
N HIS A 121 -31.43 41.57 -6.29
CA HIS A 121 -30.30 41.06 -5.49
C HIS A 121 -30.08 39.55 -5.62
N ASP A 122 -28.82 39.14 -5.45
CA ASP A 122 -28.44 37.73 -5.59
C ASP A 122 -28.79 36.88 -4.36
N ASN A 123 -29.00 37.47 -3.19
CA ASN A 123 -29.49 36.75 -2.02
C ASN A 123 -31.01 36.74 -2.03
N VAL A 124 -31.61 35.56 -2.16
CA VAL A 124 -33.03 35.41 -2.39
C VAL A 124 -33.68 34.63 -1.26
N ILE A 125 -34.82 35.13 -0.77
CA ILE A 125 -35.75 34.41 0.10
C ILE A 125 -37.00 34.12 -0.74
N ILE A 126 -37.42 32.86 -0.82
CA ILE A 126 -38.76 32.51 -1.30
C ILE A 126 -39.63 32.27 -0.08
N LEU A 127 -40.74 33.01 -0.03
CA LEU A 127 -41.72 32.93 1.04
C LEU A 127 -43.11 32.90 0.42
N ASP A 128 -43.87 31.82 0.63
CA ASP A 128 -45.23 31.72 0.08
C ASP A 128 -46.11 32.86 0.65
N CYS A 129 -47.08 33.33 -0.12
CA CYS A 129 -47.95 34.44 0.29
C CYS A 129 -48.67 34.26 1.63
N ASP A 130 -48.88 33.02 2.08
CA ASP A 130 -49.49 32.66 3.36
C ASP A 130 -48.49 32.36 4.50
N MET A 131 -47.19 32.56 4.26
CA MET A 131 -46.13 32.36 5.25
C MET A 131 -45.69 33.70 5.88
N ALA A 132 -46.37 34.12 6.95
CA ALA A 132 -46.05 35.37 7.63
C ALA A 132 -44.77 35.23 8.50
N PRO A 133 -43.68 35.96 8.22
CA PRO A 133 -42.39 35.73 8.86
C PRO A 133 -42.32 36.33 10.27
N VAL A 134 -41.56 35.71 11.18
CA VAL A 134 -41.20 36.34 12.46
C VAL A 134 -40.22 37.51 12.25
N PRO A 135 -40.13 38.49 13.18
CA PRO A 135 -39.29 39.69 13.03
C PRO A 135 -37.82 39.43 12.70
N ASN A 136 -37.21 38.35 13.16
CA ASN A 136 -35.78 38.07 12.95
C ASN A 136 -35.49 37.15 11.75
N LEU A 137 -36.48 36.78 10.95
CA LEU A 137 -36.32 35.78 9.89
C LEU A 137 -35.28 36.20 8.83
N VAL A 138 -35.36 37.43 8.31
CA VAL A 138 -34.43 37.90 7.28
C VAL A 138 -33.00 38.00 7.82
N GLU A 139 -32.86 38.50 9.06
CA GLU A 139 -31.57 38.58 9.74
C GLU A 139 -30.92 37.19 9.89
N LEU A 140 -31.71 36.20 10.33
CA LEU A 140 -31.24 34.83 10.50
C LEU A 140 -30.75 34.21 9.18
N TYR A 141 -31.48 34.40 8.07
CA TYR A 141 -31.01 33.90 6.77
C TYR A 141 -29.78 34.65 6.26
N ALA A 142 -29.76 35.98 6.37
CA ALA A 142 -28.63 36.78 5.94
C ALA A 142 -27.32 36.35 6.63
N LYS A 143 -27.39 35.96 7.91
CA LYS A 143 -26.24 35.47 8.68
C LYS A 143 -25.54 34.29 8.00
N TRP A 144 -26.30 33.34 7.48
CA TRP A 144 -25.76 32.18 6.78
C TRP A 144 -25.33 32.50 5.35
N LEU A 145 -26.15 33.25 4.59
CA LEU A 145 -25.84 33.63 3.20
C LEU A 145 -24.55 34.45 3.10
N SER A 146 -24.21 35.24 4.13
CA SER A 146 -22.96 35.99 4.20
C SER A 146 -21.70 35.14 4.31
N LEU A 147 -21.84 33.87 4.68
CA LEU A 147 -20.71 32.97 4.93
C LEU A 147 -20.46 32.01 3.79
N ASN A 148 -21.51 31.59 3.09
CA ASN A 148 -21.41 30.59 2.04
C ASN A 148 -22.59 30.70 1.06
N GLU A 149 -22.28 30.86 -0.23
CA GLU A 149 -23.28 30.92 -1.31
C GLU A 149 -23.87 29.53 -1.64
N LYS A 150 -23.16 28.44 -1.30
CA LYS A 150 -23.59 27.05 -1.54
C LYS A 150 -24.38 26.47 -0.36
N VAL A 151 -25.39 27.21 0.09
CA VAL A 151 -26.34 26.76 1.12
C VAL A 151 -27.77 26.94 0.63
N LEU A 152 -28.63 25.96 0.95
CA LEU A 152 -30.07 26.08 0.90
C LEU A 152 -30.58 26.12 2.34
N LEU A 153 -31.04 27.29 2.77
CA LEU A 153 -31.56 27.51 4.10
C LEU A 153 -33.04 27.19 4.09
N ILE A 154 -33.49 26.45 5.10
CA ILE A 154 -34.85 25.95 5.21
C ILE A 154 -35.46 26.47 6.50
N GLY A 155 -36.47 27.32 6.39
CA GLY A 155 -37.13 27.89 7.55
C GLY A 155 -38.21 26.97 8.11
N HIS A 156 -38.42 27.10 9.41
CA HIS A 156 -39.46 26.34 10.10
C HIS A 156 -40.84 26.92 9.84
N ARG A 157 -41.90 26.16 10.18
CA ARG A 157 -43.27 26.68 10.10
C ARG A 157 -44.14 26.29 11.28
N ARG A 158 -45.07 27.18 11.61
CA ARG A 158 -46.14 26.97 12.60
C ARG A 158 -47.48 27.36 12.02
N TYR A 159 -48.47 26.49 12.12
CA TYR A 159 -49.81 26.73 11.57
C TYR A 159 -50.64 27.60 12.52
N VAL A 160 -51.24 28.67 12.00
CA VAL A 160 -52.08 29.62 12.75
C VAL A 160 -53.37 29.96 12.00
N ASP A 161 -54.42 30.33 12.73
CA ASP A 161 -55.63 30.91 12.14
C ASP A 161 -55.60 32.42 12.32
N ALA A 162 -55.39 33.15 11.23
CA ALA A 162 -55.27 34.61 11.20
C ALA A 162 -56.49 35.29 10.53
N ASN A 163 -57.60 34.56 10.33
CA ASN A 163 -58.75 35.07 9.57
C ASN A 163 -59.42 36.29 10.23
N ASP A 164 -59.42 36.35 11.56
CA ASP A 164 -60.00 37.46 12.34
C ASP A 164 -58.98 38.57 12.67
N VAL A 165 -57.73 38.44 12.21
CA VAL A 165 -56.67 39.44 12.44
C VAL A 165 -56.69 40.47 11.31
N SER A 166 -57.04 41.71 11.65
CA SER A 166 -56.97 42.85 10.71
C SER A 166 -55.52 43.24 10.44
N VAL A 167 -55.20 43.60 9.19
CA VAL A 167 -53.86 44.06 8.78
C VAL A 167 -53.38 45.27 9.59
N ASP A 168 -54.27 46.24 9.88
CA ASP A 168 -53.91 47.44 10.65
C ASP A 168 -53.40 47.10 12.06
N ALA A 169 -53.91 46.03 12.67
CA ALA A 169 -53.42 45.54 13.96
C ALA A 169 -52.00 44.98 13.82
N VAL A 170 -51.69 44.29 12.71
CA VAL A 170 -50.35 43.76 12.42
C VAL A 170 -49.35 44.88 12.18
N PHE A 171 -49.71 45.95 11.46
CA PHE A 171 -48.85 47.11 11.27
C PHE A 171 -48.49 47.81 12.60
N GLN A 172 -49.43 47.87 13.53
CA GLN A 172 -49.21 48.49 14.84
C GLN A 172 -48.34 47.62 15.75
N ASP A 173 -48.61 46.32 15.79
CA ASP A 173 -47.90 45.39 16.66
C ASP A 173 -47.85 43.98 16.05
N PRO A 174 -46.65 43.40 15.78
CA PRO A 174 -46.54 42.05 15.27
C PRO A 174 -47.05 40.97 16.25
N SER A 175 -47.24 41.30 17.54
CA SER A 175 -47.81 40.38 18.55
C SER A 175 -49.19 39.84 18.14
N ALA A 176 -49.97 40.63 17.38
CA ALA A 176 -51.27 40.23 16.84
C ALA A 176 -51.22 38.93 16.02
N MET A 177 -50.06 38.64 15.41
CA MET A 177 -49.80 37.38 14.70
C MET A 177 -48.99 36.39 15.55
N LEU A 178 -47.97 36.88 16.29
CA LEU A 178 -47.03 36.02 17.02
C LEU A 178 -47.69 35.24 18.18
N GLU A 179 -48.69 35.84 18.84
CA GLU A 179 -49.38 35.24 19.98
C GLU A 179 -50.51 34.26 19.59
N LEU A 180 -50.80 34.13 18.29
CA LEU A 180 -51.82 33.20 17.82
C LEU A 180 -51.48 31.75 18.24
N PRO A 181 -52.45 30.99 18.77
CA PRO A 181 -52.23 29.61 19.17
C PRO A 181 -52.00 28.71 17.93
N PRO A 182 -51.20 27.64 18.06
CA PRO A 182 -51.10 26.62 17.02
C PRO A 182 -52.46 25.98 16.74
N VAL A 183 -52.78 25.76 15.47
CA VAL A 183 -54.08 25.16 15.07
C VAL A 183 -53.92 23.74 14.51
N ALA A 184 -55.01 22.98 14.54
CA ALA A 184 -55.14 21.78 13.73
C ALA A 184 -55.56 22.21 12.32
N THR A 185 -54.66 22.07 11.36
CA THR A 185 -54.96 22.38 9.96
C THR A 185 -56.12 21.50 9.48
N LYS A 186 -57.03 22.07 8.69
CA LYS A 186 -58.20 21.34 8.15
C LYS A 186 -57.87 20.49 6.93
N ASN A 187 -56.58 20.35 6.58
CA ASN A 187 -56.14 19.55 5.46
C ASN A 187 -56.24 18.04 5.75
N THR A 188 -56.47 17.24 4.70
CA THR A 188 -56.71 15.78 4.80
C THR A 188 -55.43 14.97 5.07
N VAL A 189 -54.26 15.60 5.05
CA VAL A 189 -52.94 14.95 5.07
C VAL A 189 -52.34 14.92 6.48
N MET A 190 -52.63 15.90 7.34
CA MET A 190 -52.05 16.01 8.68
C MET A 190 -53.04 15.52 9.75
N LYS A 191 -52.67 14.44 10.44
CA LYS A 191 -53.54 13.78 11.46
C LYS A 191 -53.26 14.22 12.91
N ASN A 192 -52.28 15.11 13.13
CA ASN A 192 -51.85 15.54 14.46
C ASN A 192 -52.57 16.82 14.92
N SER A 193 -52.93 16.90 16.20
CA SER A 193 -53.59 18.06 16.83
C SER A 193 -52.80 18.52 18.07
N PRO A 194 -52.25 19.75 18.09
CA PRO A 194 -52.17 20.69 16.97
C PRO A 194 -51.24 20.19 15.85
N SER A 195 -51.38 20.76 14.65
CA SER A 195 -50.57 20.36 13.51
C SER A 195 -49.14 20.86 13.66
N LYS A 196 -48.18 19.95 13.54
CA LYS A 196 -46.75 20.22 13.64
C LYS A 196 -46.12 20.12 12.27
N ASP A 197 -45.03 20.84 12.04
CA ASP A 197 -44.25 20.63 10.83
C ASP A 197 -43.70 19.20 10.80
N TRP A 198 -44.08 18.44 9.77
CA TRP A 198 -43.66 17.05 9.62
C TRP A 198 -42.14 16.88 9.51
N ARG A 199 -41.43 17.94 9.11
CA ARG A 199 -39.97 17.94 8.99
C ARG A 199 -39.25 17.89 10.35
N GLU A 200 -39.92 18.24 11.46
CA GLU A 200 -39.35 18.15 12.82
C GLU A 200 -38.85 16.75 13.15
N ALA A 201 -39.57 15.72 12.69
CA ALA A 201 -39.16 14.34 12.88
C ALA A 201 -37.82 14.06 12.18
N ILE A 202 -37.70 14.49 10.91
CA ILE A 202 -36.47 14.34 10.13
C ILE A 202 -35.32 15.12 10.78
N TYR A 203 -35.56 16.36 11.18
CA TYR A 203 -34.55 17.18 11.85
C TYR A 203 -34.05 16.53 13.13
N THR A 204 -34.95 15.99 13.95
CA THR A 204 -34.58 15.31 15.20
C THR A 204 -33.79 14.03 14.93
N GLU A 205 -34.22 13.21 13.97
CA GLU A 205 -33.61 11.92 13.64
C GLU A 205 -32.22 12.06 12.99
N THR A 206 -31.95 13.19 12.33
CA THR A 206 -30.73 13.37 11.51
C THR A 206 -29.82 14.49 12.00
N ASP A 207 -30.00 14.91 13.25
CA ASP A 207 -29.26 16.02 13.86
C ASP A 207 -29.32 17.29 12.98
N ASN A 208 -30.54 17.79 12.79
CA ASN A 208 -30.86 18.94 11.93
C ASN A 208 -30.34 18.77 10.50
N LEU A 209 -30.56 17.60 9.91
CA LEU A 209 -30.06 17.22 8.57
C LEU A 209 -28.55 17.03 8.47
N ARG A 210 -27.73 17.28 9.51
CA ARG A 210 -26.26 17.11 9.41
C ARG A 210 -25.87 15.68 9.04
N GLN A 211 -26.58 14.70 9.60
CA GLN A 211 -26.36 13.26 9.35
C GLN A 211 -27.29 12.69 8.27
N SER A 212 -28.08 13.53 7.58
CA SER A 212 -29.02 13.04 6.57
C SER A 212 -28.28 12.68 5.28
N PRO A 213 -28.43 11.44 4.75
CA PRO A 213 -27.90 11.07 3.44
C PRO A 213 -28.66 11.76 2.29
N HIS A 214 -29.90 12.19 2.55
CA HIS A 214 -30.83 12.74 1.56
C HIS A 214 -31.55 13.98 2.12
N PRO A 215 -30.81 15.06 2.46
CA PRO A 215 -31.38 16.21 3.16
C PRO A 215 -32.44 16.95 2.33
N PHE A 216 -32.38 16.84 1.00
CA PHE A 216 -33.38 17.40 0.09
C PHE A 216 -34.80 16.85 0.29
N ARG A 217 -34.96 15.73 1.00
CA ARG A 217 -36.29 15.23 1.38
C ARG A 217 -37.03 16.19 2.30
N ALA A 218 -36.33 17.07 3.02
CA ALA A 218 -36.92 18.11 3.86
C ALA A 218 -37.13 19.46 3.13
N SER A 219 -36.82 19.53 1.82
CA SER A 219 -37.02 20.74 1.02
C SER A 219 -38.51 21.10 0.98
N SER A 220 -38.82 22.32 1.39
CA SER A 220 -40.15 22.90 1.25
C SER A 220 -39.97 24.38 0.97
N CYS A 221 -40.12 24.78 -0.29
CA CYS A 221 -39.62 26.06 -0.78
C CYS A 221 -40.56 27.24 -0.52
N GLY A 222 -41.58 27.04 0.32
CA GLY A 222 -42.45 28.11 0.80
C GLY A 222 -41.85 28.96 1.93
N ASN A 223 -40.70 28.58 2.48
CA ASN A 223 -39.88 29.39 3.37
C ASN A 223 -38.42 28.91 3.28
N VAL A 224 -37.71 29.43 2.29
CA VAL A 224 -36.30 29.08 2.02
C VAL A 224 -35.50 30.31 1.64
N ALA A 225 -34.19 30.24 1.86
CA ALA A 225 -33.27 31.27 1.39
C ALA A 225 -32.02 30.65 0.75
N PHE A 226 -31.50 31.29 -0.28
CA PHE A 226 -30.35 30.82 -1.05
C PHE A 226 -29.72 31.96 -1.86
N HIS A 227 -28.49 31.74 -2.31
CA HIS A 227 -27.88 32.60 -3.31
C HIS A 227 -28.36 32.22 -4.73
N ARG A 228 -28.71 33.19 -5.57
CA ARG A 228 -29.29 33.03 -6.92
C ARG A 228 -28.48 32.12 -7.84
N ARG A 229 -27.16 32.04 -7.61
CA ARG A 229 -26.24 31.10 -8.26
C ARG A 229 -26.74 29.65 -8.26
N ILE A 230 -27.60 29.27 -7.30
CA ILE A 230 -28.25 27.96 -7.29
C ILE A 230 -28.97 27.64 -8.62
N PHE A 231 -29.54 28.65 -9.30
CA PHE A 231 -30.18 28.46 -10.61
C PHE A 231 -29.18 28.21 -11.74
N SER A 232 -27.96 28.73 -11.66
CA SER A 232 -26.90 28.40 -12.64
C SER A 232 -26.26 27.05 -12.35
N ASP A 233 -26.11 26.69 -11.07
CA ASP A 233 -25.43 25.46 -10.66
C ASP A 233 -26.34 24.22 -10.78
N ALA A 234 -27.60 24.33 -10.36
CA ALA A 234 -28.55 23.21 -10.31
C ALA A 234 -29.68 23.31 -11.34
N GLY A 235 -29.87 24.48 -11.97
CA GLY A 235 -31.05 24.81 -12.77
C GLY A 235 -32.21 25.38 -11.93
N PRO A 236 -33.16 26.10 -12.54
CA PRO A 236 -34.34 26.65 -11.87
C PRO A 236 -35.33 25.54 -11.41
N PHE A 237 -36.47 25.90 -10.80
CA PHE A 237 -37.54 24.93 -10.54
C PHE A 237 -38.05 24.35 -11.86
N ASP A 238 -38.30 23.04 -11.91
CA ASP A 238 -38.76 22.40 -13.14
C ASP A 238 -40.23 22.79 -13.44
N GLU A 239 -40.43 23.49 -14.55
CA GLU A 239 -41.71 24.01 -15.00
C GLU A 239 -42.62 22.92 -15.60
N ALA A 240 -42.12 21.69 -15.76
CA ALA A 240 -42.93 20.52 -16.09
C ALA A 240 -43.87 20.11 -14.94
N PHE A 241 -43.60 20.50 -13.69
CA PHE A 241 -44.53 20.31 -12.59
C PHE A 241 -45.70 21.30 -12.69
N THR A 242 -46.76 20.88 -13.36
CA THR A 242 -47.98 21.68 -13.59
C THR A 242 -49.14 21.29 -12.66
N ALA A 243 -48.84 20.51 -11.63
CA ALA A 243 -49.79 20.04 -10.62
C ALA A 243 -49.08 20.01 -9.26
N TRP A 244 -49.86 19.91 -8.19
CA TRP A 244 -49.33 20.04 -6.83
C TRP A 244 -48.35 18.93 -6.44
N GLY A 245 -47.23 19.33 -5.84
CA GLY A 245 -46.30 18.47 -5.10
C GLY A 245 -45.09 17.99 -5.91
N ALA A 246 -44.06 17.57 -5.15
CA ALA A 246 -42.79 17.00 -5.59
C ALA A 246 -41.79 17.95 -6.29
N GLU A 247 -42.19 19.14 -6.71
CA GLU A 247 -41.30 20.13 -7.34
C GLU A 247 -40.19 20.60 -6.39
N ASP A 248 -40.49 20.75 -5.11
CA ASP A 248 -39.52 21.11 -4.07
C ASP A 248 -38.46 20.03 -3.87
N ASN A 249 -38.86 18.76 -3.93
CA ASN A 249 -37.96 17.62 -3.71
C ASN A 249 -37.07 17.35 -4.93
N GLU A 250 -37.60 17.53 -6.13
CA GLU A 250 -36.84 17.43 -7.38
C GLU A 250 -35.80 18.56 -7.47
N PHE A 251 -36.21 19.80 -7.20
CA PHE A 251 -35.29 20.93 -7.14
C PHE A 251 -34.22 20.70 -6.07
N GLY A 252 -34.62 20.29 -4.86
CA GLY A 252 -33.70 19.95 -3.78
C GLY A 252 -32.71 18.84 -4.16
N TYR A 253 -33.13 17.81 -4.91
CA TYR A 253 -32.25 16.75 -5.38
C TYR A 253 -31.15 17.30 -6.31
N ARG A 254 -31.51 18.14 -7.28
CA ARG A 254 -30.53 18.80 -8.16
C ARG A 254 -29.59 19.72 -7.39
N VAL A 255 -30.14 20.49 -6.43
CA VAL A 255 -29.37 21.38 -5.54
C VAL A 255 -28.34 20.60 -4.72
N MET A 256 -28.72 19.45 -4.17
CA MET A 256 -27.77 18.58 -3.47
C MET A 256 -26.67 18.10 -4.41
N ASN A 257 -26.99 17.64 -5.62
CA ASN A 257 -25.99 17.20 -6.59
C ASN A 257 -25.07 18.35 -7.07
N ALA A 258 -25.54 19.60 -7.00
CA ALA A 258 -24.72 20.81 -7.23
C ALA A 258 -23.80 21.18 -6.04
N GLY A 259 -23.85 20.40 -4.95
CA GLY A 259 -22.92 20.50 -3.83
C GLY A 259 -23.37 21.39 -2.67
N TYR A 260 -24.63 21.83 -2.65
CA TYR A 260 -25.16 22.73 -1.62
C TYR A 260 -25.38 21.99 -0.29
N TYR A 261 -25.17 22.70 0.82
CA TYR A 261 -25.56 22.24 2.16
C TYR A 261 -27.00 22.64 2.46
N PHE A 262 -27.74 21.75 3.12
CA PHE A 262 -29.14 21.97 3.51
C PHE A 262 -29.16 22.27 5.00
N ILE A 263 -29.59 23.48 5.37
CA ILE A 263 -29.48 23.97 6.73
C ILE A 263 -30.88 24.36 7.22
N PRO A 264 -31.50 23.61 8.13
CA PRO A 264 -32.72 24.04 8.79
C PRO A 264 -32.39 25.18 9.77
N VAL A 265 -32.94 26.36 9.52
CA VAL A 265 -32.83 27.53 10.40
C VAL A 265 -34.12 27.58 11.23
N LEU A 266 -34.14 26.84 12.35
CA LEU A 266 -35.37 26.58 13.10
C LEU A 266 -36.04 27.86 13.64
N ASP A 267 -35.23 28.87 13.99
CA ASP A 267 -35.73 30.16 14.46
C ASP A 267 -36.22 31.07 13.32
N ALA A 268 -35.91 30.76 12.05
CA ALA A 268 -36.46 31.43 10.87
C ALA A 268 -37.88 30.91 10.61
N LEU A 269 -38.77 31.21 11.55
CA LEU A 269 -40.14 30.69 11.61
C LEU A 269 -41.08 31.48 10.69
N GLY A 270 -41.80 30.77 9.83
CA GLY A 270 -42.96 31.28 9.12
C GLY A 270 -44.26 30.84 9.80
N LEU A 271 -45.17 31.77 10.06
CA LEU A 271 -46.52 31.49 10.50
C LEU A 271 -47.38 31.17 9.28
N HIS A 272 -47.65 29.88 9.07
CA HIS A 272 -48.49 29.40 7.98
C HIS A 272 -49.95 29.71 8.31
N GLN A 273 -50.52 30.67 7.60
CA GLN A 273 -51.89 31.14 7.79
C GLN A 273 -52.90 30.14 7.20
N GLU A 274 -53.95 29.78 7.94
CA GLU A 274 -55.05 28.95 7.42
C GLU A 274 -55.94 29.76 6.46
N PRO A 275 -56.27 29.23 5.27
CA PRO A 275 -57.16 29.92 4.34
C PRO A 275 -58.60 30.01 4.90
N PRO A 276 -59.33 31.09 4.59
CA PRO A 276 -60.72 31.25 5.04
C PRO A 276 -61.59 30.04 4.70
N GLY A 277 -62.24 29.46 5.73
CA GLY A 277 -63.13 28.30 5.57
C GLY A 277 -62.45 26.96 5.25
N GLY A 278 -61.11 26.88 5.30
CA GLY A 278 -60.36 25.67 4.97
C GLY A 278 -60.40 25.29 3.49
N ARG A 279 -60.72 26.23 2.59
CA ARG A 279 -60.76 25.99 1.15
C ARG A 279 -59.35 25.69 0.63
N GLU A 280 -59.12 24.45 0.18
CA GLU A 280 -57.98 24.15 -0.67
C GLU A 280 -58.29 24.62 -2.10
N PHE A 281 -57.48 25.55 -2.62
CA PHE A 281 -57.57 26.00 -4.02
C PHE A 281 -56.97 24.99 -5.00
N VAL A 282 -56.42 23.89 -4.49
CA VAL A 282 -55.65 22.91 -5.26
C VAL A 282 -55.98 21.51 -4.75
N ASP A 283 -56.38 20.61 -5.66
CA ASP A 283 -56.60 19.19 -5.34
C ASP A 283 -55.25 18.48 -5.20
N ARG A 284 -54.81 18.29 -3.95
CA ARG A 284 -53.49 17.72 -3.64
C ARG A 284 -53.39 16.23 -3.97
N GLU A 285 -54.49 15.48 -3.85
CA GLU A 285 -54.47 14.05 -4.16
C GLU A 285 -54.44 13.82 -5.67
N ALA A 286 -55.23 14.58 -6.44
CA ALA A 286 -55.11 14.58 -7.90
C ALA A 286 -53.72 15.07 -8.36
N GLY A 287 -53.16 16.08 -7.70
CA GLY A 287 -51.80 16.55 -7.96
C GLY A 287 -50.74 15.47 -7.78
N LYS A 288 -50.76 14.76 -6.64
CA LYS A 288 -49.83 13.64 -6.36
C LYS A 288 -49.94 12.52 -7.40
N LEU A 289 -51.12 12.23 -7.93
CA LEU A 289 -51.29 11.21 -8.97
C LEU A 289 -50.54 11.58 -10.27
N VAL A 290 -50.38 12.87 -10.55
CA VAL A 290 -49.62 13.39 -11.70
C VAL A 290 -48.13 13.49 -11.40
N THR A 291 -47.76 14.05 -10.24
CA THR A 291 -46.37 14.42 -9.94
C THR A 291 -45.55 13.29 -9.33
N ARG A 292 -46.17 12.30 -8.69
CA ARG A 292 -45.44 11.17 -8.09
C ARG A 292 -44.71 10.31 -9.13
N PRO A 293 -45.30 9.91 -10.27
CA PRO A 293 -44.55 9.21 -11.32
C PRO A 293 -43.36 10.01 -11.84
N MET A 294 -43.52 11.33 -12.00
CA MET A 294 -42.44 12.24 -12.42
C MET A 294 -41.29 12.26 -11.40
N LEU A 295 -41.61 12.36 -10.11
CA LEU A 295 -40.61 12.32 -9.03
C LEU A 295 -39.83 11.00 -9.01
N LEU A 296 -40.51 9.86 -9.19
CA LEU A 296 -39.88 8.54 -9.20
C LEU A 296 -38.91 8.36 -10.39
N ASP A 297 -39.25 8.95 -11.53
CA ASP A 297 -38.42 8.95 -12.74
C ASP A 297 -37.19 9.87 -12.58
N MET A 298 -37.39 11.08 -12.05
CA MET A 298 -36.34 12.11 -11.98
C MET A 298 -35.46 12.03 -10.73
N VAL A 299 -35.90 11.38 -9.65
CA VAL A 299 -35.17 11.31 -8.38
C VAL A 299 -34.98 9.85 -7.93
N PRO A 300 -33.81 9.24 -8.21
CA PRO A 300 -33.55 7.81 -8.00
C PRO A 300 -33.82 7.28 -6.59
N THR A 301 -33.57 8.09 -5.56
CA THR A 301 -33.70 7.66 -4.17
C THR A 301 -35.16 7.51 -3.69
N TYR A 302 -36.15 7.91 -4.49
CA TYR A 302 -37.57 7.71 -4.17
C TYR A 302 -38.15 6.44 -4.79
N ARG A 303 -37.48 5.84 -5.79
CA ARG A 303 -37.95 4.61 -6.46
C ARG A 303 -37.25 3.37 -5.91
N GLU A 304 -37.98 2.25 -5.96
CA GLU A 304 -37.37 0.94 -5.77
C GLU A 304 -36.64 0.53 -7.04
N TYR A 305 -35.49 -0.14 -6.90
CA TYR A 305 -34.73 -0.61 -8.05
C TYR A 305 -35.53 -1.64 -8.84
N ASN A 306 -35.68 -1.40 -10.14
CA ASN A 306 -36.30 -2.34 -11.08
C ASN A 306 -35.45 -2.40 -12.37
N PRO A 307 -34.82 -3.53 -12.69
CA PRO A 307 -33.94 -3.66 -13.85
C PRO A 307 -34.67 -3.52 -15.21
N GLU A 308 -35.99 -3.64 -15.23
CA GLU A 308 -36.81 -3.58 -16.46
C GLU A 308 -37.24 -2.14 -16.81
N ILE A 309 -37.10 -1.19 -15.89
CA ILE A 309 -37.55 0.19 -16.07
C ILE A 309 -36.34 1.11 -16.22
N GLN A 310 -36.19 1.70 -17.41
CA GLN A 310 -35.21 2.75 -17.64
C GLN A 310 -35.81 4.11 -17.26
N SER A 311 -35.19 4.80 -16.32
CA SER A 311 -35.60 6.14 -15.87
C SER A 311 -34.83 7.23 -16.63
N THR A 312 -35.38 8.44 -16.70
CA THR A 312 -34.70 9.60 -17.31
C THR A 312 -33.48 10.04 -16.50
N THR A 313 -33.54 9.95 -15.17
CA THR A 313 -32.41 10.17 -14.27
C THR A 313 -31.99 8.82 -13.68
N PRO A 314 -30.86 8.23 -14.10
CA PRO A 314 -30.39 6.97 -13.54
C PRO A 314 -29.78 7.15 -12.14
N MET A 315 -29.54 6.05 -11.44
CA MET A 315 -28.79 6.09 -10.16
C MET A 315 -27.31 6.41 -10.40
N VAL A 316 -26.70 5.77 -11.40
CA VAL A 316 -25.28 5.87 -11.73
C VAL A 316 -25.08 6.44 -13.13
N SER A 317 -24.08 7.29 -13.31
CA SER A 317 -23.56 7.65 -14.62
C SER A 317 -22.14 7.18 -14.78
N VAL A 318 -21.89 6.33 -15.78
CA VAL A 318 -20.54 5.89 -16.13
C VAL A 318 -19.99 6.83 -17.18
N PHE A 319 -18.76 7.33 -17.01
CA PHE A 319 -18.22 8.28 -17.97
C PHE A 319 -16.85 7.93 -18.51
N PHE A 320 -16.62 8.33 -19.77
CA PHE A 320 -15.41 8.06 -20.54
C PHE A 320 -14.91 9.33 -21.24
N PRO A 321 -13.78 9.94 -20.80
CA PRO A 321 -13.01 10.86 -21.63
C PRO A 321 -12.20 10.05 -22.64
N VAL A 322 -12.46 10.23 -23.94
CA VAL A 322 -11.89 9.38 -25.01
C VAL A 322 -11.04 10.18 -25.99
N ILE A 323 -9.84 9.66 -26.27
CA ILE A 323 -9.00 10.08 -27.39
C ILE A 323 -8.29 8.85 -27.97
N ASN A 324 -8.36 8.66 -29.29
CA ASN A 324 -7.65 7.61 -30.02
C ASN A 324 -7.75 6.19 -29.40
N ALA A 325 -8.97 5.65 -29.32
CA ALA A 325 -9.27 4.41 -28.61
C ALA A 325 -10.00 3.36 -29.46
N ILE A 326 -9.86 3.42 -30.79
CA ILE A 326 -10.66 2.60 -31.70
C ILE A 326 -10.52 1.09 -31.43
N ASP A 327 -9.35 0.65 -30.96
CA ASP A 327 -9.04 -0.76 -30.72
C ASP A 327 -9.58 -1.32 -29.39
N SER A 328 -9.99 -0.46 -28.45
CA SER A 328 -10.29 -0.87 -27.06
C SER A 328 -11.62 -0.34 -26.51
N ILE A 329 -12.23 0.66 -27.17
CA ILE A 329 -13.46 1.32 -26.72
C ILE A 329 -14.66 0.38 -26.59
N ASP A 330 -14.80 -0.59 -27.50
CA ASP A 330 -15.92 -1.53 -27.50
C ASP A 330 -15.89 -2.45 -26.29
N GLU A 331 -14.71 -2.90 -25.86
CA GLU A 331 -14.59 -3.79 -24.71
C GLU A 331 -15.04 -3.08 -23.42
N SER A 332 -14.58 -1.84 -23.22
CA SER A 332 -14.96 -1.03 -22.07
C SER A 332 -16.47 -0.74 -22.05
N ILE A 333 -17.05 -0.25 -23.15
CA ILE A 333 -18.48 0.07 -23.22
C ILE A 333 -19.33 -1.19 -23.01
N ASN A 334 -18.99 -2.29 -23.67
CA ASN A 334 -19.75 -3.53 -23.55
C ASN A 334 -19.64 -4.12 -22.14
N SER A 335 -18.51 -3.94 -21.43
CA SER A 335 -18.38 -4.36 -20.02
C SER A 335 -19.36 -3.64 -19.10
N VAL A 336 -19.62 -2.35 -19.36
CA VAL A 336 -20.60 -1.54 -18.64
C VAL A 336 -22.01 -1.96 -19.02
N LEU A 337 -22.31 -2.11 -20.32
CA LEU A 337 -23.64 -2.55 -20.78
C LEU A 337 -24.05 -3.93 -20.24
N ASN A 338 -23.08 -4.77 -19.89
CA ASN A 338 -23.28 -6.12 -19.37
C ASN A 338 -23.34 -6.22 -17.83
N GLN A 339 -23.36 -5.10 -17.11
CA GLN A 339 -23.48 -5.10 -15.64
C GLN A 339 -24.80 -5.72 -15.14
N SER A 340 -24.76 -6.34 -13.96
CA SER A 340 -25.93 -6.88 -13.25
C SER A 340 -26.91 -5.78 -12.84
N TYR A 341 -26.36 -4.65 -12.37
CA TYR A 341 -27.10 -3.45 -12.04
C TYR A 341 -27.43 -2.67 -13.32
N ARG A 342 -28.70 -2.31 -13.55
CA ARG A 342 -29.18 -1.75 -14.83
C ARG A 342 -29.60 -0.29 -14.78
N ASP A 343 -29.63 0.34 -13.61
CA ASP A 343 -30.06 1.74 -13.47
C ASP A 343 -28.88 2.72 -13.64
N PHE A 344 -28.31 2.72 -14.85
CA PHE A 344 -27.19 3.57 -15.24
C PHE A 344 -27.31 4.17 -16.65
N ASP A 345 -26.62 5.26 -16.92
CA ASP A 345 -26.30 5.74 -18.28
C ASP A 345 -24.78 5.76 -18.52
N ILE A 346 -24.38 5.97 -19.78
CA ILE A 346 -22.99 6.11 -20.20
C ILE A 346 -22.81 7.46 -20.89
N VAL A 347 -21.85 8.26 -20.44
CA VAL A 347 -21.50 9.55 -21.06
C VAL A 347 -20.08 9.51 -21.59
N ILE A 348 -19.93 9.67 -22.89
CA ILE A 348 -18.65 9.61 -23.60
C ILE A 348 -18.33 10.99 -24.15
N CYS A 349 -17.14 11.51 -23.87
CA CYS A 349 -16.61 12.71 -24.51
C CYS A 349 -15.39 12.34 -25.33
N ASP A 350 -15.57 12.21 -26.65
CA ASP A 350 -14.46 12.22 -27.59
C ASP A 350 -13.90 13.64 -27.67
N PHE A 351 -12.65 13.82 -27.26
CA PHE A 351 -11.97 15.12 -27.24
C PHE A 351 -10.89 15.21 -28.32
N GLY A 352 -11.18 14.78 -29.54
CA GLY A 352 -10.31 15.03 -30.69
C GLY A 352 -9.55 13.81 -31.16
N SER A 353 -10.21 12.64 -31.19
CA SER A 353 -9.64 11.45 -31.80
C SER A 353 -9.38 11.64 -33.30
N THR A 354 -8.29 11.05 -33.78
CA THR A 354 -7.81 11.10 -35.17
C THR A 354 -7.72 9.73 -35.84
N ASP A 355 -7.97 8.65 -35.09
CA ASP A 355 -7.83 7.25 -35.51
C ASP A 355 -9.13 6.60 -36.02
N GLY A 356 -10.23 7.37 -36.09
CA GLY A 356 -11.56 6.87 -36.47
C GLY A 356 -12.49 6.55 -35.28
N THR A 357 -12.02 6.70 -34.03
CA THR A 357 -12.85 6.45 -32.82
C THR A 357 -14.16 7.22 -32.84
N LYS A 358 -14.12 8.48 -33.30
CA LYS A 358 -15.27 9.39 -33.34
C LYS A 358 -16.39 8.89 -34.26
N GLU A 359 -16.02 8.42 -35.44
CA GLU A 359 -16.93 7.85 -36.44
C GLU A 359 -17.50 6.54 -35.90
N HIS A 360 -16.64 5.66 -35.39
CA HIS A 360 -17.01 4.36 -34.81
C HIS A 360 -18.03 4.50 -33.67
N LEU A 361 -17.78 5.38 -32.69
CA LEU A 361 -18.70 5.65 -31.59
C LEU A 361 -20.10 6.04 -32.09
N THR A 362 -20.14 6.85 -33.16
CA THR A 362 -21.42 7.31 -33.73
C THR A 362 -22.14 6.18 -34.46
N GLU A 363 -21.41 5.40 -35.25
CA GLU A 363 -21.96 4.32 -36.07
C GLU A 363 -22.46 3.14 -35.22
N VAL A 364 -21.75 2.78 -34.15
CA VAL A 364 -22.06 1.61 -33.32
C VAL A 364 -23.00 1.94 -32.17
N TYR A 365 -22.81 3.10 -31.51
CA TYR A 365 -23.50 3.44 -30.27
C TYR A 365 -24.44 4.65 -30.37
N GLY A 366 -24.47 5.35 -31.51
CA GLY A 366 -25.23 6.59 -31.67
C GLY A 366 -26.74 6.47 -31.46
N ASP A 367 -27.32 5.29 -31.73
CA ASP A 367 -28.75 5.01 -31.55
C ASP A 367 -29.09 4.41 -30.18
N ASN A 368 -28.10 4.18 -29.30
CA ASN A 368 -28.33 3.60 -27.98
C ASN A 368 -28.84 4.67 -27.00
N SER A 369 -30.09 4.52 -26.54
CA SER A 369 -30.75 5.47 -25.63
C SER A 369 -30.07 5.64 -24.26
N ARG A 370 -29.15 4.73 -23.89
CA ARG A 370 -28.38 4.80 -22.63
C ARG A 370 -27.01 5.45 -22.80
N ILE A 371 -26.59 5.76 -24.03
CA ILE A 371 -25.25 6.29 -24.32
C ILE A 371 -25.36 7.68 -24.90
N LYS A 372 -24.70 8.64 -24.24
CA LYS A 372 -24.59 10.02 -24.71
C LYS A 372 -23.17 10.28 -25.20
N ILE A 373 -23.05 10.62 -26.49
CA ILE A 373 -21.76 10.85 -27.13
C ILE A 373 -21.58 12.35 -27.40
N LEU A 374 -20.52 12.91 -26.85
CA LEU A 374 -20.11 14.30 -26.99
C LEU A 374 -18.82 14.37 -27.79
N LYS A 375 -18.75 15.33 -28.71
CA LYS A 375 -17.61 15.54 -29.60
C LYS A 375 -17.02 16.92 -29.37
N LYS A 376 -15.72 16.97 -29.06
CA LYS A 376 -14.96 18.19 -28.78
C LYS A 376 -13.63 18.16 -29.52
N GLU A 377 -13.01 19.33 -29.66
CA GLU A 377 -11.60 19.42 -30.03
C GLU A 377 -10.73 18.97 -28.84
N ASN A 378 -9.41 18.86 -29.05
CA ASN A 378 -8.50 18.45 -27.98
C ASN A 378 -8.39 19.52 -26.89
N ILE A 379 -9.15 19.28 -25.82
CA ILE A 379 -9.25 20.09 -24.61
C ILE A 379 -8.58 19.43 -23.40
N GLY A 380 -8.00 18.23 -23.57
CA GLY A 380 -7.41 17.43 -22.49
C GLY A 380 -8.42 16.62 -21.67
N ALA A 381 -7.92 15.56 -21.02
CA ALA A 381 -8.74 14.58 -20.31
C ALA A 381 -9.49 15.14 -19.08
N GLY A 382 -8.89 16.10 -18.36
CA GLY A 382 -9.55 16.77 -17.23
C GLY A 382 -10.80 17.55 -17.66
N ALA A 383 -10.69 18.37 -18.71
CA ALA A 383 -11.81 19.11 -19.26
C ALA A 383 -12.87 18.19 -19.89
N ALA A 384 -12.44 17.14 -20.59
CA ALA A 384 -13.34 16.12 -21.13
C ALA A 384 -14.13 15.39 -20.02
N SER A 385 -13.47 15.07 -18.90
CA SER A 385 -14.12 14.47 -17.72
C SER A 385 -15.17 15.40 -17.12
N ASN A 386 -14.85 16.70 -16.99
CA ASN A 386 -15.81 17.71 -16.53
C ASN A 386 -17.04 17.79 -17.46
N ILE A 387 -16.82 17.80 -18.78
CA ILE A 387 -17.91 17.85 -19.77
C ILE A 387 -18.79 16.60 -19.68
N CYS A 388 -18.20 15.41 -19.50
CA CYS A 388 -18.98 14.20 -19.27
C CYS A 388 -19.88 14.35 -18.05
N ILE A 389 -19.32 14.75 -16.90
CA ILE A 389 -20.05 14.83 -15.63
C ILE A 389 -21.14 15.91 -15.64
N GLN A 390 -20.89 17.04 -16.30
CA GLN A 390 -21.90 18.08 -16.52
C GLN A 390 -23.09 17.56 -17.35
N ASN A 391 -22.87 16.54 -18.18
CA ASN A 391 -23.87 15.91 -19.03
C ASN A 391 -24.43 14.60 -18.46
N ALA A 392 -23.91 14.14 -17.33
CA ALA A 392 -24.35 12.98 -16.57
C ALA A 392 -25.54 13.35 -15.67
N SER A 393 -26.53 12.47 -15.57
CA SER A 393 -27.71 12.71 -14.73
C SER A 393 -27.66 11.95 -13.39
N GLY A 394 -26.81 10.95 -13.27
CA GLY A 394 -26.68 10.10 -12.09
C GLY A 394 -26.24 10.84 -10.82
N MET A 395 -26.72 10.34 -9.68
CA MET A 395 -26.28 10.80 -8.35
C MET A 395 -24.85 10.33 -8.05
N TYR A 396 -24.50 9.16 -8.57
CA TYR A 396 -23.18 8.55 -8.47
C TYR A 396 -22.48 8.55 -9.82
N LEU A 397 -21.18 8.82 -9.82
CA LEU A 397 -20.35 8.96 -11.01
C LEU A 397 -19.29 7.87 -11.00
N LEU A 398 -19.31 7.00 -12.00
CA LEU A 398 -18.34 5.92 -12.17
C LEU A 398 -17.32 6.30 -13.25
N GLN A 399 -16.07 6.46 -12.85
CA GLN A 399 -14.94 6.64 -13.76
C GLN A 399 -14.33 5.27 -14.09
N LEU A 400 -14.28 4.96 -15.39
CA LEU A 400 -13.57 3.80 -15.93
C LEU A 400 -12.58 4.29 -17.00
N GLU A 401 -11.35 3.80 -16.99
CA GLU A 401 -10.38 4.15 -18.01
C GLU A 401 -10.62 3.32 -19.27
N ILE A 402 -10.23 3.89 -20.40
CA ILE A 402 -10.39 3.25 -21.70
C ILE A 402 -9.46 2.02 -21.82
N GLY A 403 -9.99 0.91 -22.31
CA GLY A 403 -9.31 -0.38 -22.33
C GLY A 403 -9.46 -1.20 -21.05
N ASP A 404 -10.12 -0.69 -20.01
CA ASP A 404 -10.49 -1.50 -18.85
C ASP A 404 -11.84 -2.18 -19.05
N LYS A 405 -12.00 -3.33 -18.40
CA LYS A 405 -13.24 -4.11 -18.39
C LYS A 405 -13.77 -4.25 -16.98
N LEU A 406 -14.98 -3.77 -16.72
CA LEU A 406 -15.65 -3.98 -15.44
C LEU A 406 -16.06 -5.44 -15.24
N GLU A 407 -15.90 -5.92 -14.00
CA GLU A 407 -16.51 -7.18 -13.56
C GLU A 407 -18.03 -7.04 -13.51
N SER A 408 -18.77 -8.13 -13.78
CA SER A 408 -20.22 -8.08 -14.05
C SER A 408 -21.09 -7.51 -12.91
N ASN A 409 -20.62 -7.54 -11.67
CA ASN A 409 -21.29 -7.02 -10.47
C ASN A 409 -20.60 -5.77 -9.90
N ALA A 410 -19.69 -5.13 -10.63
CA ALA A 410 -18.88 -4.03 -10.12
C ALA A 410 -19.71 -2.82 -9.65
N ILE A 411 -20.71 -2.41 -10.44
CA ILE A 411 -21.56 -1.27 -10.09
C ILE A 411 -22.33 -1.53 -8.79
N GLU A 412 -22.90 -2.73 -8.64
CA GLU A 412 -23.66 -3.13 -7.44
C GLU A 412 -22.78 -3.15 -6.20
N ASN A 413 -21.57 -3.71 -6.31
CA ASN A 413 -20.61 -3.77 -5.21
C ASN A 413 -20.17 -2.37 -4.77
N LEU A 414 -19.83 -1.49 -5.71
CA LEU A 414 -19.43 -0.11 -5.39
C LEU A 414 -20.59 0.67 -4.76
N LEU A 415 -21.81 0.54 -5.31
CA LEU A 415 -23.00 1.18 -4.75
C LEU A 415 -23.28 0.74 -3.31
N SER A 416 -23.15 -0.55 -3.03
CA SER A 416 -23.41 -1.10 -1.70
C SER A 416 -22.51 -0.48 -0.61
N VAL A 417 -21.28 -0.10 -0.96
CA VAL A 417 -20.32 0.49 -0.04
C VAL A 417 -20.51 2.01 0.04
N ILE A 418 -20.59 2.72 -1.09
CA ILE A 418 -20.68 4.18 -1.05
C ILE A 418 -21.97 4.66 -0.37
N ASP A 419 -23.08 3.93 -0.55
CA ASP A 419 -24.39 4.30 0.00
C ASP A 419 -24.57 3.88 1.46
N SER A 420 -23.70 3.00 1.98
CA SER A 420 -23.76 2.54 3.38
C SER A 420 -23.44 3.64 4.40
N ASP A 421 -22.66 4.65 4.01
CA ASP A 421 -22.29 5.77 4.87
C ASP A 421 -22.28 7.10 4.07
N PRO A 422 -22.99 8.15 4.52
CA PRO A 422 -22.99 9.45 3.84
C PRO A 422 -21.64 10.18 3.86
N SER A 423 -20.69 9.74 4.69
CA SER A 423 -19.32 10.25 4.75
C SER A 423 -18.42 9.74 3.62
N HIS A 424 -18.75 8.60 3.02
CA HIS A 424 -18.04 8.06 1.86
C HIS A 424 -18.26 8.98 0.65
N SER A 425 -17.20 9.69 0.26
CA SER A 425 -17.18 10.57 -0.92
C SER A 425 -16.81 9.82 -2.19
N CYS A 426 -15.96 8.79 -2.06
CA CYS A 426 -15.49 7.94 -3.13
C CYS A 426 -15.29 6.52 -2.60
N VAL A 427 -15.61 5.53 -3.43
CA VAL A 427 -15.22 4.14 -3.24
C VAL A 427 -14.55 3.64 -4.51
N TYR A 428 -13.55 2.77 -4.38
CA TYR A 428 -12.82 2.27 -5.53
C TYR A 428 -12.46 0.80 -5.39
N GLY A 429 -12.47 0.09 -6.52
CA GLY A 429 -12.07 -1.32 -6.58
C GLY A 429 -10.58 -1.48 -6.90
N ASN A 430 -10.20 -2.70 -7.23
CA ASN A 430 -8.88 -3.01 -7.75
C ASN A 430 -8.96 -3.36 -9.25
N GLY A 431 -8.12 -2.72 -10.06
CA GLY A 431 -7.99 -2.92 -11.50
C GLY A 431 -6.71 -3.59 -11.95
N SER A 432 -5.81 -3.91 -10.99
CA SER A 432 -4.57 -4.63 -11.21
C SER A 432 -4.81 -6.13 -11.36
N ASP A 433 -3.99 -6.80 -12.17
CA ASP A 433 -3.88 -8.26 -12.18
C ASP A 433 -3.14 -8.81 -10.95
N ASP A 434 -2.50 -7.95 -10.16
CA ASP A 434 -1.71 -8.29 -8.98
C ASP A 434 -2.57 -8.23 -7.70
N ASP A 435 -2.98 -9.38 -7.18
CA ASP A 435 -3.76 -9.51 -5.93
C ASP A 435 -2.99 -9.03 -4.67
N SER A 436 -1.71 -8.65 -4.77
CA SER A 436 -0.95 -8.05 -3.66
C SER A 436 -1.23 -6.55 -3.42
N SER A 437 -2.13 -5.95 -4.21
CA SER A 437 -2.45 -4.51 -4.19
C SER A 437 -3.63 -4.12 -3.29
N PHE A 438 -4.20 -5.05 -2.52
CA PHE A 438 -5.23 -4.74 -1.52
C PHE A 438 -4.62 -4.15 -0.24
N SER A 439 -4.33 -2.85 -0.26
CA SER A 439 -4.01 -2.07 0.94
C SER A 439 -5.16 -1.14 1.30
N GLU A 440 -5.48 -1.03 2.59
CA GLU A 440 -6.43 -0.02 3.06
C GLU A 440 -6.00 1.39 2.62
N PHE A 441 -6.98 2.20 2.23
CA PHE A 441 -6.71 3.57 1.79
C PHE A 441 -6.13 4.40 2.95
N ASN A 442 -5.01 5.08 2.67
CA ASN A 442 -4.41 6.02 3.59
C ASN A 442 -4.37 7.42 2.96
N ARG A 443 -4.99 8.38 3.65
CA ARG A 443 -5.05 9.79 3.23
C ARG A 443 -3.68 10.43 3.02
N ILE A 444 -2.66 9.97 3.74
CA ILE A 444 -1.29 10.50 3.64
C ILE A 444 -0.56 9.90 2.43
N ASP A 445 -0.82 8.65 2.07
CA ASP A 445 -0.21 8.04 0.88
C ASP A 445 -0.66 8.78 -0.38
N LEU A 446 -1.94 9.17 -0.42
CA LEU A 446 -2.48 10.03 -1.47
C LEU A 446 -1.77 11.40 -1.56
N LEU A 447 -1.14 11.89 -0.49
CA LEU A 447 -0.35 13.12 -0.56
C LEU A 447 0.93 12.98 -1.38
N THR A 448 1.46 11.78 -1.58
CA THR A 448 2.76 11.59 -2.24
C THR A 448 2.65 10.86 -3.57
N GLN A 449 1.59 10.09 -3.76
CA GLN A 449 1.35 9.31 -4.98
C GLN A 449 -0.15 9.07 -5.16
N MET A 450 -0.58 8.81 -6.39
CA MET A 450 -1.96 8.45 -6.68
C MET A 450 -2.20 6.99 -6.26
N VAL A 451 -3.00 6.77 -5.20
CA VAL A 451 -3.30 5.43 -4.65
C VAL A 451 -4.75 4.98 -4.85
N VAL A 452 -5.61 5.88 -5.38
CA VAL A 452 -7.02 5.59 -5.62
C VAL A 452 -7.16 4.90 -6.97
N GLU A 453 -7.06 3.58 -6.96
CA GLU A 453 -7.10 2.73 -8.15
C GLU A 453 -8.46 2.72 -8.84
N LYS A 454 -8.52 2.20 -10.06
CA LYS A 454 -9.74 2.01 -10.85
C LYS A 454 -10.42 0.66 -10.52
N PRO A 455 -11.75 0.53 -10.71
CA PRO A 455 -12.71 1.57 -11.09
C PRO A 455 -13.12 2.45 -9.89
N ARG A 456 -13.54 3.69 -10.14
CA ARG A 456 -13.76 4.73 -9.12
C ARG A 456 -15.19 5.24 -9.14
N LEU A 457 -15.96 5.03 -8.07
CA LEU A 457 -17.32 5.55 -7.91
C LEU A 457 -17.32 6.68 -6.89
N PHE A 458 -17.82 7.86 -7.24
CA PHE A 458 -17.90 9.01 -6.33
C PHE A 458 -19.21 9.78 -6.46
N ARG A 459 -19.54 10.58 -5.44
CA ARG A 459 -20.80 11.34 -5.39
C ARG A 459 -20.73 12.59 -6.25
N LYS A 460 -21.76 12.85 -7.06
CA LYS A 460 -21.86 14.08 -7.87
C LYS A 460 -21.86 15.35 -7.00
N ARG A 461 -22.52 15.30 -5.84
CA ARG A 461 -22.47 16.34 -4.79
C ARG A 461 -21.03 16.73 -4.45
N ASP A 462 -20.17 15.76 -4.17
CA ASP A 462 -18.82 16.02 -3.66
C ASP A 462 -17.88 16.46 -4.78
N TRP A 463 -18.06 15.93 -6.01
CA TRP A 463 -17.43 16.47 -7.21
C TRP A 463 -17.73 17.98 -7.39
N SER A 464 -18.99 18.39 -7.20
CA SER A 464 -19.41 19.79 -7.32
C SER A 464 -18.86 20.69 -6.20
N ARG A 465 -18.56 20.13 -5.02
CA ARG A 465 -17.96 20.87 -3.89
C ARG A 465 -16.48 21.15 -4.09
N VAL A 466 -15.78 20.26 -4.79
CA VAL A 466 -14.34 20.41 -5.07
C VAL A 466 -14.04 21.11 -6.40
N ASN A 467 -15.08 21.56 -7.11
CA ASN A 467 -14.98 22.19 -8.44
C ASN A 467 -14.36 21.26 -9.50
N GLY A 468 -14.68 19.96 -9.44
CA GLY A 468 -14.32 18.98 -10.46
C GLY A 468 -12.82 18.78 -10.72
N PHE A 469 -12.52 18.20 -11.90
CA PHE A 469 -11.17 17.91 -12.34
C PHE A 469 -10.46 19.19 -12.78
N SER A 470 -9.18 19.31 -12.45
CA SER A 470 -8.36 20.42 -12.95
C SER A 470 -8.13 20.28 -14.45
N GLU A 471 -8.29 21.39 -15.16
CA GLU A 471 -7.96 21.51 -16.58
C GLU A 471 -6.50 21.97 -16.80
N GLU A 472 -5.77 22.25 -15.70
CA GLU A 472 -4.37 22.70 -15.75
C GLU A 472 -3.35 21.55 -15.93
N TYR A 473 -3.74 20.30 -15.65
CA TYR A 473 -2.84 19.16 -15.61
C TYR A 473 -3.17 18.18 -16.74
N HIS A 474 -2.14 17.74 -17.46
CA HIS A 474 -2.32 16.86 -18.62
C HIS A 474 -2.29 15.38 -18.22
N LEU A 475 -1.39 14.99 -17.32
CA LEU A 475 -1.15 13.60 -16.93
C LEU A 475 -1.66 13.31 -15.52
N ALA A 476 -1.49 14.24 -14.58
CA ALA A 476 -1.81 14.04 -13.16
C ALA A 476 -3.19 14.60 -12.72
N TYR A 477 -4.13 14.83 -13.66
CA TYR A 477 -5.44 15.44 -13.36
C TYR A 477 -6.29 14.63 -12.35
N ASN A 478 -6.17 13.30 -12.40
CA ASN A 478 -6.82 12.40 -11.43
C ASN A 478 -6.27 12.64 -10.02
N HIS A 479 -4.95 12.75 -9.87
CA HIS A 479 -4.34 12.97 -8.56
C HIS A 479 -4.83 14.27 -7.92
N ASP A 480 -4.95 15.36 -8.67
CA ASP A 480 -5.52 16.62 -8.18
C ASP A 480 -6.95 16.47 -7.68
N PHE A 481 -7.81 15.79 -8.44
CA PHE A 481 -9.21 15.61 -8.09
C PHE A 481 -9.36 14.83 -6.78
N PHE A 482 -8.71 13.68 -6.65
CA PHE A 482 -8.79 12.88 -5.43
C PHE A 482 -8.13 13.57 -4.24
N GLN A 483 -7.12 14.41 -4.46
CA GLN A 483 -6.53 15.26 -3.41
C GLN A 483 -7.47 16.35 -2.92
N LYS A 484 -8.38 16.85 -3.76
CA LYS A 484 -9.44 17.75 -3.31
C LYS A 484 -10.54 16.98 -2.55
N LEU A 485 -10.95 15.81 -3.05
CA LEU A 485 -11.94 14.95 -2.36
C LEU A 485 -11.47 14.50 -0.97
N ASN A 486 -10.19 14.16 -0.83
CA ASN A 486 -9.52 13.82 0.43
C ASN A 486 -9.64 14.91 1.52
N GLY A 487 -10.05 16.13 1.17
CA GLY A 487 -10.31 17.21 2.11
C GLY A 487 -11.74 17.26 2.67
N ILE A 488 -12.71 16.58 2.03
CA ILE A 488 -14.15 16.80 2.30
C ILE A 488 -14.93 15.51 2.58
N GLY A 489 -14.36 14.33 2.39
CA GLY A 489 -15.02 13.06 2.71
C GLY A 489 -14.06 11.87 2.68
N GLU A 490 -14.57 10.72 3.09
CA GLU A 490 -13.80 9.48 3.16
C GLU A 490 -13.67 8.84 1.77
N ILE A 491 -12.51 8.21 1.52
CA ILE A 491 -12.24 7.43 0.32
C ILE A 491 -12.00 5.99 0.77
N VAL A 492 -12.75 5.05 0.22
CA VAL A 492 -12.76 3.65 0.71
C VAL A 492 -12.37 2.69 -0.41
N GLN A 493 -11.45 1.79 -0.11
CA GLN A 493 -11.05 0.70 -0.99
C GLN A 493 -12.03 -0.48 -0.77
N VAL A 494 -12.63 -0.96 -1.86
CA VAL A 494 -13.47 -2.16 -1.87
C VAL A 494 -12.54 -3.34 -2.11
N GLY A 495 -12.33 -4.18 -1.09
CA GLY A 495 -11.33 -5.28 -1.02
C GLY A 495 -11.53 -6.43 -2.01
N SER A 496 -12.04 -6.15 -3.20
CA SER A 496 -12.25 -7.07 -4.30
C SER A 496 -11.79 -6.45 -5.62
N ARG A 497 -11.42 -7.33 -6.54
CA ARG A 497 -11.12 -6.95 -7.92
C ARG A 497 -12.43 -6.65 -8.65
N LEU A 498 -12.57 -5.44 -9.17
CA LEU A 498 -13.82 -4.95 -9.80
C LEU A 498 -13.62 -4.49 -11.24
N CYS A 499 -12.37 -4.44 -11.72
CA CYS A 499 -12.10 -4.41 -13.14
C CYS A 499 -10.83 -5.19 -13.49
N SER A 500 -10.66 -5.44 -14.80
CA SER A 500 -9.45 -5.97 -15.40
C SER A 500 -8.88 -4.94 -16.36
N SER A 501 -7.57 -4.73 -16.32
CA SER A 501 -6.87 -3.85 -17.27
C SER A 501 -6.49 -4.66 -18.50
N SER A 502 -6.85 -4.22 -19.71
CA SER A 502 -6.21 -4.76 -20.90
C SER A 502 -4.79 -4.19 -20.99
N ILE A 503 -3.80 -5.06 -21.15
CA ILE A 503 -2.41 -4.67 -21.35
C ILE A 503 -2.30 -3.99 -22.72
N GLN A 504 -2.46 -2.68 -22.77
CA GLN A 504 -1.83 -1.85 -23.78
C GLN A 504 -0.68 -1.09 -23.14
N THR A 505 0.50 -1.45 -23.60
CA THR A 505 1.79 -0.83 -23.33
C THR A 505 1.77 0.61 -23.82
N VAL A 506 1.49 1.56 -22.93
CA VAL A 506 2.01 2.91 -23.13
C VAL A 506 3.44 2.85 -22.64
N ASN A 507 4.38 2.75 -23.59
CA ASN A 507 5.75 3.17 -23.35
C ASN A 507 5.69 4.67 -23.05
N SER A 508 5.45 5.04 -21.80
CA SER A 508 5.62 6.42 -21.37
C SER A 508 7.11 6.73 -21.52
N ASN A 509 7.41 7.62 -22.46
CA ASN A 509 8.77 8.08 -22.64
C ASN A 509 9.18 8.87 -21.39
N LEU A 510 10.49 8.95 -21.14
CA LEU A 510 11.04 9.64 -19.96
C LEU A 510 10.55 11.10 -19.83
N SER A 511 10.13 11.74 -20.94
CA SER A 511 9.51 13.08 -20.95
C SER A 511 8.19 13.12 -20.18
N ASP A 512 7.30 12.16 -20.43
CA ASP A 512 5.94 12.15 -19.89
C ASP A 512 5.99 11.84 -18.40
N PHE A 513 6.87 10.91 -18.01
CA PHE A 513 7.16 10.62 -16.61
C PHE A 513 7.67 11.85 -15.83
N ASN A 514 8.58 12.62 -16.42
CA ASN A 514 9.09 13.84 -15.79
C ASN A 514 8.02 14.93 -15.67
N GLN A 515 7.18 15.08 -16.70
CA GLN A 515 6.07 16.03 -16.69
C GLN A 515 5.03 15.66 -15.63
N GLU A 516 4.64 14.39 -15.54
CA GLU A 516 3.70 13.89 -14.53
C GLU A 516 4.24 14.14 -13.12
N LEU A 517 5.54 13.93 -12.88
CA LEU A 517 6.19 14.26 -11.61
C LEU A 517 6.15 15.77 -11.28
N ASP A 518 6.31 16.65 -12.26
CA ASP A 518 6.22 18.11 -12.07
C ASP A 518 4.79 18.59 -11.82
N GLU A 519 3.80 17.98 -12.47
CA GLU A 519 2.39 18.20 -12.18
C GLU A 519 2.05 17.72 -10.77
N THR A 520 2.43 16.48 -10.42
CA THR A 520 2.26 15.88 -9.09
C THR A 520 2.83 16.79 -8.00
N LYS A 521 4.07 17.31 -8.17
CA LYS A 521 4.66 18.24 -7.20
C LYS A 521 3.76 19.45 -6.93
N ARG A 522 3.27 20.11 -7.98
CA ARG A 522 2.39 21.29 -7.88
C ARG A 522 1.05 20.95 -7.23
N ILE A 523 0.49 19.77 -7.54
CA ILE A 523 -0.74 19.26 -6.93
C ILE A 523 -0.58 19.12 -5.43
N VAL A 524 0.52 18.49 -4.99
CA VAL A 524 0.81 18.26 -3.57
C VAL A 524 1.03 19.58 -2.85
N GLU A 525 1.75 20.54 -3.44
CA GLU A 525 1.92 21.88 -2.88
C GLU A 525 0.57 22.59 -2.66
N LYS A 526 -0.34 22.53 -3.64
CA LYS A 526 -1.71 23.06 -3.51
C LYS A 526 -2.51 22.29 -2.44
N ALA A 527 -2.37 20.97 -2.36
CA ALA A 527 -3.06 20.15 -1.36
C ALA A 527 -2.62 20.50 0.07
N LEU A 528 -1.32 20.64 0.33
CA LEU A 528 -0.80 21.08 1.62
C LEU A 528 -1.33 22.47 2.01
N ALA A 529 -1.36 23.41 1.07
CA ALA A 529 -1.90 24.74 1.31
C ALA A 529 -3.39 24.72 1.67
N ARG A 530 -4.21 23.93 0.95
CA ARG A 530 -5.64 23.77 1.26
C ARG A 530 -5.89 23.17 2.64
N GLN A 531 -5.02 22.27 3.08
CA GLN A 531 -5.14 21.57 4.37
C GLN A 531 -4.47 22.33 5.53
N GLY A 532 -3.98 23.55 5.30
CA GLY A 532 -3.32 24.35 6.35
C GLY A 532 -1.93 23.85 6.75
N LEU A 533 -1.37 22.89 6.00
CA LEU A 533 -0.06 22.27 6.24
C LEU A 533 1.05 23.10 5.57
N LEU A 534 1.00 24.42 5.75
CA LEU A 534 1.94 25.34 5.13
C LEU A 534 3.35 25.16 5.67
N GLU A 535 3.51 24.58 6.85
CA GLU A 535 4.78 24.12 7.38
C GLU A 535 5.33 22.89 6.66
N TRP A 536 4.75 22.41 5.56
CA TRP A 536 5.30 21.35 4.72
C TRP A 536 5.54 21.83 3.28
N GLY A 537 6.58 21.30 2.65
CA GLY A 537 7.05 21.57 1.29
C GLY A 537 7.38 20.27 0.57
N VAL A 538 7.47 20.33 -0.76
CA VAL A 538 7.49 19.16 -1.63
C VAL A 538 8.81 19.05 -2.39
N GLN A 539 9.44 17.88 -2.36
CA GLN A 539 10.69 17.62 -3.07
C GLN A 539 10.58 16.38 -3.96
N LYS A 540 11.29 16.38 -5.09
CA LYS A 540 11.55 15.16 -5.86
C LYS A 540 12.69 14.41 -5.17
N ARG A 541 12.54 13.10 -4.98
CA ARG A 541 13.56 12.24 -4.36
C ARG A 541 13.79 11.00 -5.20
N ASN A 542 15.06 10.63 -5.36
CA ASN A 542 15.45 9.33 -5.88
C ASN A 542 15.36 8.31 -4.75
N PHE A 543 14.48 7.32 -4.92
CA PHE A 543 14.38 6.19 -3.99
C PHE A 543 15.50 5.19 -4.27
N LEU A 544 15.89 4.43 -3.24
CA LEU A 544 16.92 3.39 -3.30
C LEU A 544 16.64 2.28 -4.35
N THR A 545 15.42 2.24 -4.87
CA THR A 545 14.97 1.35 -5.96
C THR A 545 15.27 1.88 -7.37
N GLY A 546 15.87 3.07 -7.50
CA GLY A 546 16.11 3.74 -8.80
C GLY A 546 14.90 4.49 -9.36
N LYS A 547 13.77 4.53 -8.64
CA LYS A 547 12.57 5.30 -9.03
C LYS A 547 12.65 6.73 -8.49
N ILE A 548 12.22 7.72 -9.29
CA ILE A 548 12.05 9.12 -8.87
C ILE A 548 10.60 9.29 -8.40
N GLY A 549 10.36 9.92 -7.25
CA GLY A 549 9.01 10.30 -6.82
C GLY A 549 8.97 11.49 -5.87
N ILE A 550 7.81 11.75 -5.27
CA ILE A 550 7.55 12.93 -4.45
C ILE A 550 7.68 12.60 -2.96
N THR A 551 8.29 13.51 -2.19
CA THR A 551 8.39 13.42 -0.73
C THR A 551 8.05 14.75 -0.06
N LEU A 552 7.56 14.68 1.18
CA LEU A 552 7.17 15.83 2.00
C LEU A 552 8.28 16.19 2.99
N THR A 553 8.50 17.49 3.19
CA THR A 553 9.57 18.06 4.02
C THR A 553 9.02 19.23 4.82
N LYS A 554 9.40 19.46 6.08
CA LYS A 554 8.79 20.53 6.90
C LYS A 554 9.42 21.92 6.58
N LYS A 555 8.67 22.92 6.11
CA LYS A 555 9.14 24.31 5.92
C LYS A 555 9.65 24.90 7.23
N GLY A 556 10.85 25.48 7.21
CA GLY A 556 11.55 25.94 8.41
C GLY A 556 12.35 24.84 9.13
N ASN A 557 12.11 23.57 8.78
CA ASN A 557 13.02 22.47 9.04
C ASN A 557 13.39 21.86 7.68
N PRO A 558 14.12 22.62 6.86
CA PRO A 558 14.38 22.17 5.52
C PRO A 558 15.06 20.80 5.61
N LEU A 559 14.75 19.90 4.68
CA LEU A 559 15.67 18.81 4.36
C LEU A 559 16.88 19.35 3.55
N THR A 560 17.16 20.65 3.63
CA THR A 560 18.51 21.06 3.93
C THR A 560 18.62 21.07 5.45
N SER A 561 19.27 20.07 6.04
CA SER A 561 20.00 20.37 7.27
C SER A 561 20.60 21.78 7.09
N GLN A 562 20.35 22.72 8.00
CA GLN A 562 20.90 24.08 7.87
C GLN A 562 22.45 24.08 7.93
N GLY A 563 23.05 22.90 8.03
CA GLY A 563 24.42 22.62 7.59
C GLY A 563 24.42 21.45 6.62
N PRO A 564 25.54 21.19 5.94
CA PRO A 564 25.70 20.00 5.10
C PRO A 564 25.27 18.70 5.80
N PHE A 565 24.78 17.68 5.08
CA PHE A 565 24.52 16.37 5.71
C PHE A 565 25.82 15.62 6.02
N LEU A 566 26.83 15.79 5.14
CA LEU A 566 28.18 15.24 5.31
C LEU A 566 29.21 16.36 5.49
N SER A 567 30.15 16.22 6.42
CA SER A 567 31.36 17.04 6.44
C SER A 567 32.54 16.20 5.98
N VAL A 568 33.10 16.51 4.81
CA VAL A 568 34.36 15.92 4.36
C VAL A 568 35.50 16.68 5.04
N VAL A 569 36.39 15.96 5.73
CA VAL A 569 37.53 16.55 6.45
C VAL A 569 38.83 16.06 5.84
N ILE A 570 39.63 17.00 5.33
CA ILE A 570 40.99 16.78 4.82
C ILE A 570 41.99 17.47 5.73
N ILE A 571 43.03 16.76 6.17
CA ILE A 571 44.15 17.34 6.90
C ILE A 571 45.36 17.39 5.98
N THR A 572 46.03 18.53 5.91
CA THR A 572 47.15 18.73 4.99
C THR A 572 48.32 19.46 5.61
N ARG A 573 49.51 19.16 5.10
CA ARG A 573 50.73 19.92 5.38
C ARG A 573 51.77 19.75 4.27
N ASN A 574 52.20 20.85 3.67
CA ASN A 574 53.26 20.89 2.65
C ASN A 574 53.00 19.99 1.42
N ARG A 575 51.78 20.02 0.88
CA ARG A 575 51.28 19.07 -0.13
C ARG A 575 50.39 19.72 -1.19
N ALA A 576 50.74 20.94 -1.60
CA ALA A 576 49.96 21.76 -2.52
C ALA A 576 49.41 21.01 -3.76
N GLU A 577 50.26 20.25 -4.45
CA GLU A 577 49.87 19.54 -5.68
C GLU A 577 48.88 18.38 -5.42
N LEU A 578 49.17 17.52 -4.45
CA LEU A 578 48.36 16.35 -4.14
C LEU A 578 46.98 16.75 -3.60
N LEU A 579 46.96 17.78 -2.74
CA LEU A 579 45.76 18.33 -2.14
C LEU A 579 44.79 18.90 -3.19
N SER A 580 45.31 19.56 -4.23
CA SER A 580 44.49 20.06 -5.33
C SER A 580 43.67 18.94 -5.96
N ASP A 581 44.25 17.76 -6.17
CA ASP A 581 43.53 16.62 -6.74
C ASP A 581 42.51 16.03 -5.77
N ALA A 582 42.87 15.91 -4.48
CA ALA A 582 41.97 15.44 -3.43
C ALA A 582 40.72 16.32 -3.33
N VAL A 583 40.89 17.65 -3.38
CA VAL A 583 39.79 18.62 -3.39
C VAL A 583 38.93 18.47 -4.64
N LYS A 584 39.52 18.39 -5.84
CA LYS A 584 38.76 18.19 -7.09
C LYS A 584 37.94 16.90 -7.07
N SER A 585 38.52 15.78 -6.61
CA SER A 585 37.81 14.50 -6.51
C SER A 585 36.65 14.53 -5.50
N THR A 586 36.80 15.35 -4.44
CA THR A 586 35.76 15.57 -3.43
C THR A 586 34.63 16.43 -3.97
N LEU A 587 34.94 17.51 -4.70
CA LEU A 587 33.94 18.41 -5.27
C LEU A 587 33.12 17.75 -6.40
N ASN A 588 33.69 16.73 -7.06
CA ASN A 588 33.08 15.97 -8.16
C ASN A 588 32.38 14.67 -7.73
N GLN A 589 31.79 14.65 -6.53
CA GLN A 589 30.99 13.53 -6.03
C GLN A 589 29.55 13.59 -6.55
N SER A 590 28.94 12.42 -6.79
CA SER A 590 27.54 12.32 -7.24
C SER A 590 26.50 12.71 -6.19
N TYR A 591 26.93 12.95 -4.94
CA TYR A 591 26.11 13.43 -3.85
C TYR A 591 26.58 14.84 -3.46
N GLU A 592 25.67 15.82 -3.49
CA GLU A 592 26.04 17.24 -3.43
C GLU A 592 25.88 17.90 -2.05
N ASN A 593 25.13 17.31 -1.12
CA ASN A 593 24.82 17.92 0.19
C ASN A 593 25.94 17.69 1.23
N PHE A 594 27.10 18.30 1.01
CA PHE A 594 28.25 18.23 1.91
C PHE A 594 29.02 19.56 2.00
N GLU A 595 29.80 19.73 3.08
CA GLU A 595 30.88 20.73 3.15
C GLU A 595 32.23 20.03 3.08
N LEU A 596 33.25 20.75 2.64
CA LEU A 596 34.64 20.31 2.66
C LEU A 596 35.43 21.23 3.60
N ILE A 597 35.98 20.64 4.66
CA ILE A 597 36.84 21.31 5.63
C ILE A 597 38.28 20.86 5.39
N VAL A 598 39.15 21.79 5.02
CA VAL A 598 40.59 21.55 4.88
C VAL A 598 41.30 22.16 6.09
N ILE A 599 41.97 21.35 6.89
CA ILE A 599 42.80 21.80 8.01
C ILE A 599 44.26 21.81 7.56
N ASP A 600 44.87 22.99 7.52
CA ASP A 600 46.29 23.17 7.22
C ASP A 600 47.10 23.20 8.53
N ASP A 601 47.91 22.16 8.76
CA ASP A 601 48.71 21.98 9.98
C ASP A 601 50.07 22.72 9.90
N GLY A 602 50.03 24.00 9.52
CA GLY A 602 51.19 24.89 9.46
C GLY A 602 52.09 24.63 8.24
N SER A 603 51.52 24.68 7.03
CA SER A 603 52.30 24.59 5.79
C SER A 603 53.20 25.81 5.55
N THR A 604 54.33 25.57 4.91
CA THR A 604 55.34 26.57 4.53
C THR A 604 55.53 26.67 3.01
N ASP A 605 54.84 25.82 2.25
CA ASP A 605 54.78 25.86 0.78
C ASP A 605 53.48 26.55 0.30
N ASP A 606 53.14 26.39 -0.98
CA ASP A 606 51.96 27.01 -1.61
C ASP A 606 50.61 26.35 -1.23
N THR A 607 50.56 25.44 -0.25
CA THR A 607 49.34 24.69 0.12
C THR A 607 48.13 25.59 0.41
N VAL A 608 48.32 26.66 1.20
CA VAL A 608 47.26 27.62 1.53
C VAL A 608 46.77 28.36 0.28
N ALA A 609 47.70 28.81 -0.56
CA ALA A 609 47.37 29.51 -1.80
C ALA A 609 46.59 28.61 -2.77
N THR A 610 46.95 27.32 -2.85
CA THR A 610 46.24 26.33 -3.65
C THR A 610 44.80 26.16 -3.20
N ILE A 611 44.51 26.02 -1.90
CA ILE A 611 43.12 25.90 -1.43
C ILE A 611 42.32 27.18 -1.67
N GLN A 612 42.93 28.34 -1.44
CA GLN A 612 42.28 29.64 -1.68
C GLN A 612 41.94 29.89 -3.16
N SER A 613 42.55 29.14 -4.09
CA SER A 613 42.23 29.21 -5.52
C SER A 613 40.91 28.53 -5.90
N PHE A 614 40.35 27.65 -5.05
CA PHE A 614 39.07 27.00 -5.30
C PHE A 614 37.91 27.92 -4.92
N ASN A 615 37.19 28.44 -5.94
CA ASN A 615 36.01 29.28 -5.74
C ASN A 615 34.72 28.44 -5.63
N ASP A 616 34.63 27.62 -4.58
CA ASP A 616 33.46 26.79 -4.26
C ASP A 616 33.03 27.04 -2.81
N GLU A 617 31.75 27.38 -2.61
CA GLU A 617 31.21 27.77 -1.30
C GLU A 617 31.24 26.63 -0.26
N ARG A 618 31.39 25.38 -0.71
CA ARG A 618 31.51 24.21 0.17
C ARG A 618 32.88 24.11 0.81
N VAL A 619 33.92 24.78 0.28
CA VAL A 619 35.31 24.64 0.73
C VAL A 619 35.62 25.64 1.84
N ARG A 620 36.09 25.14 2.98
CA ARG A 620 36.50 25.94 4.14
C ARG A 620 37.90 25.56 4.59
N LEU A 621 38.84 26.50 4.48
CA LEU A 621 40.21 26.36 4.98
C LEU A 621 40.33 26.85 6.43
N ILE A 622 41.00 26.08 7.27
CA ILE A 622 41.37 26.45 8.63
C ILE A 622 42.86 26.16 8.82
N SER A 623 43.68 27.20 8.95
CA SER A 623 45.13 27.07 9.21
C SER A 623 45.42 27.11 10.71
N THR A 624 46.33 26.25 11.17
CA THR A 624 46.82 26.21 12.54
C THR A 624 48.35 26.26 12.59
N GLU A 625 48.91 26.54 13.77
CA GLU A 625 50.33 26.21 14.01
C GLU A 625 50.53 24.69 13.96
N GLN A 626 51.74 24.23 13.62
CA GLN A 626 52.07 22.81 13.55
C GLN A 626 51.74 22.11 14.87
N SER A 627 50.78 21.19 14.82
CA SER A 627 50.12 20.59 15.97
C SER A 627 49.95 19.07 15.87
N GLY A 628 50.14 18.49 14.68
CA GLY A 628 50.09 17.07 14.41
C GLY A 628 48.72 16.57 13.92
N ILE A 629 48.72 15.39 13.28
CA ILE A 629 47.54 14.78 12.63
C ILE A 629 46.36 14.57 13.60
N PRO A 630 46.52 14.00 14.81
CA PRO A 630 45.38 13.72 15.70
C PRO A 630 44.66 15.00 16.13
N LYS A 631 45.43 16.02 16.52
CA LYS A 631 44.90 17.31 16.96
C LYS A 631 44.19 18.05 15.82
N SER A 632 44.75 17.97 14.61
CA SER A 632 44.13 18.51 13.40
C SER A 632 42.84 17.77 13.01
N ARG A 633 42.80 16.43 13.10
CA ARG A 633 41.58 15.63 12.86
C ARG A 633 40.49 15.94 13.89
N ASN A 634 40.84 16.01 15.17
CA ASN A 634 39.92 16.41 16.23
C ASN A 634 39.36 17.82 15.98
N LEU A 635 40.20 18.76 15.52
CA LEU A 635 39.74 20.09 15.13
C LEU A 635 38.76 20.01 13.95
N GLY A 636 39.09 19.26 12.91
CA GLY A 636 38.20 19.03 11.76
C GLY A 636 36.82 18.51 12.18
N VAL A 637 36.77 17.46 13.00
CA VAL A 637 35.52 16.89 13.55
C VAL A 637 34.72 17.92 14.36
N ARG A 638 35.38 18.72 15.21
CA ARG A 638 34.71 19.77 15.99
C ARG A 638 34.11 20.86 15.10
N MET A 639 34.79 21.18 14.00
CA MET A 639 34.36 22.20 13.04
C MET A 639 33.30 21.70 12.05
N SER A 640 33.18 20.38 11.85
CA SER A 640 32.13 19.74 11.05
C SER A 640 30.74 20.11 11.50
N LYS A 641 29.87 20.44 10.55
CA LYS A 641 28.44 20.71 10.75
C LYS A 641 27.54 19.55 10.31
N GLY A 642 28.08 18.60 9.56
CA GLY A 642 27.34 17.44 9.07
C GLY A 642 27.09 16.38 10.12
N GLU A 643 26.00 15.64 9.93
CA GLU A 643 25.61 14.51 10.80
C GLU A 643 26.65 13.39 10.71
N TYR A 644 27.23 13.20 9.52
CA TYR A 644 28.32 12.27 9.30
C TYR A 644 29.58 13.01 8.85
N VAL A 645 30.73 12.57 9.35
CA VAL A 645 32.04 13.05 8.94
C VAL A 645 32.68 12.02 8.02
N VAL A 646 33.04 12.45 6.82
CA VAL A 646 33.75 11.65 5.82
C VAL A 646 35.24 11.97 5.97
N ILE A 647 36.03 10.97 6.31
CA ILE A 647 37.47 11.15 6.51
C ILE A 647 38.17 10.98 5.16
N MET A 648 39.05 11.93 4.83
CA MET A 648 39.79 11.96 3.58
C MET A 648 41.22 12.43 3.83
N ASP A 649 42.21 11.75 3.27
CA ASP A 649 43.62 12.17 3.34
C ASP A 649 43.97 13.00 2.09
N ASP A 650 44.93 13.93 2.22
CA ASP A 650 45.24 14.94 1.19
C ASP A 650 46.01 14.40 -0.02
N ASP A 651 46.43 13.14 0.03
CA ASP A 651 47.13 12.40 -1.00
C ASP A 651 46.26 11.37 -1.73
N ASP A 652 44.98 11.23 -1.36
CA ASP A 652 44.05 10.23 -1.93
C ASP A 652 42.99 10.86 -2.85
N LEU A 653 42.27 10.02 -3.60
CA LEU A 653 41.18 10.44 -4.50
C LEU A 653 39.88 9.68 -4.22
N MET A 654 38.77 10.40 -4.10
CA MET A 654 37.45 9.79 -4.00
C MET A 654 36.96 9.31 -5.38
N LEU A 655 36.44 8.08 -5.45
CA LEU A 655 35.72 7.65 -6.65
C LEU A 655 34.37 8.40 -6.74
N PRO A 656 33.83 8.69 -7.95
CA PRO A 656 32.70 9.61 -8.13
C PRO A 656 31.44 9.28 -7.32
N HIS A 657 31.22 8.01 -6.99
CA HIS A 657 30.03 7.52 -6.29
C HIS A 657 30.24 7.26 -4.80
N ARG A 658 31.42 7.55 -4.24
CA ARG A 658 31.78 7.21 -2.85
C ARG A 658 30.71 7.66 -1.85
N LEU A 659 30.37 8.94 -1.86
CA LEU A 659 29.44 9.50 -0.88
C LEU A 659 28.04 8.86 -0.99
N GLN A 660 27.57 8.62 -2.22
CA GLN A 660 26.27 7.99 -2.47
C GLN A 660 26.24 6.53 -1.99
N GLU A 661 27.27 5.74 -2.31
CA GLU A 661 27.41 4.34 -1.86
C GLU A 661 27.47 4.25 -0.33
N GLN A 662 28.19 5.17 0.30
CA GLN A 662 28.30 5.25 1.76
C GLN A 662 26.96 5.56 2.43
N ILE A 663 26.10 6.37 1.80
CA ILE A 663 24.73 6.65 2.28
C ILE A 663 23.81 5.44 2.06
N ASN A 664 23.86 4.82 0.87
CA ASN A 664 22.96 3.72 0.48
C ASN A 664 23.04 2.51 1.41
N CYS A 665 24.20 2.28 2.04
CA CYS A 665 24.41 1.16 2.94
C CYS A 665 24.06 1.45 4.42
N LEU A 666 23.59 2.66 4.77
CA LEU A 666 23.16 2.96 6.14
C LEU A 666 21.86 2.22 6.51
N THR A 667 21.82 1.63 7.69
CA THR A 667 20.63 0.96 8.26
C THR A 667 20.27 1.56 9.63
N PRO A 668 19.01 1.46 10.10
CA PRO A 668 18.67 1.88 11.46
C PRO A 668 19.60 1.23 12.50
N GLY A 669 20.26 2.06 13.32
CA GLY A 669 21.23 1.63 14.35
C GLY A 669 22.71 1.67 13.95
N SER A 670 23.07 1.92 12.69
CA SER A 670 24.48 2.01 12.27
C SER A 670 25.12 3.36 12.64
N ALA A 671 26.37 3.32 13.10
CA ALA A 671 27.18 4.49 13.46
C ALA A 671 27.86 5.16 12.25
N GLY A 672 27.67 4.63 11.03
CA GLY A 672 28.36 5.07 9.82
C GLY A 672 28.61 3.92 8.85
N SER A 673 29.49 4.17 7.87
CA SER A 673 29.87 3.21 6.83
C SER A 673 31.33 3.34 6.40
N TYR A 674 31.82 2.32 5.69
CA TYR A 674 33.15 2.28 5.09
C TYR A 674 33.13 1.42 3.84
N GLY A 675 34.12 1.55 2.96
CA GLY A 675 34.20 0.75 1.74
C GLY A 675 35.60 0.25 1.42
N GLY A 676 35.71 -0.46 0.29
CA GLY A 676 36.99 -0.91 -0.24
C GLY A 676 37.78 0.24 -0.86
N TRP A 677 39.08 0.04 -1.05
CA TRP A 677 39.96 1.01 -1.70
C TRP A 677 40.88 0.33 -2.73
N VAL A 678 41.47 1.15 -3.58
CA VAL A 678 42.46 0.75 -4.58
C VAL A 678 43.76 1.49 -4.26
N ASP A 679 44.87 0.79 -4.16
CA ASP A 679 46.19 1.39 -4.01
C ASP A 679 46.82 1.61 -5.37
N GLN A 680 47.31 2.83 -5.64
CA GLN A 680 48.19 3.13 -6.75
C GLN A 680 49.63 3.19 -6.24
N ASN A 681 50.48 2.27 -6.70
CA ASN A 681 51.89 2.28 -6.35
C ASN A 681 52.70 3.30 -7.17
N SER A 682 53.98 3.46 -6.84
CA SER A 682 54.89 4.42 -7.52
C SER A 682 55.10 4.15 -9.02
N ASP A 683 54.77 2.96 -9.50
CA ASP A 683 54.83 2.56 -10.91
C ASP A 683 53.47 2.71 -11.61
N LEU A 684 52.52 3.44 -11.02
CA LEU A 684 51.13 3.61 -11.46
C LEU A 684 50.31 2.30 -11.51
N LYS A 685 50.76 1.23 -10.83
CA LYS A 685 50.02 -0.04 -10.79
C LYS A 685 48.99 -0.03 -9.67
N LEU A 686 47.87 -0.69 -9.93
CA LEU A 686 46.71 -0.72 -9.07
C LEU A 686 46.58 -2.04 -8.30
N GLU A 687 46.39 -1.98 -6.99
CA GLU A 687 46.09 -3.10 -6.10
C GLU A 687 44.75 -2.88 -5.38
N TYR A 688 43.89 -3.90 -5.29
CA TYR A 688 42.51 -3.74 -4.83
C TYR A 688 42.30 -4.37 -3.46
N TYR A 689 41.75 -3.59 -2.52
CA TYR A 689 41.53 -3.98 -1.13
C TYR A 689 40.05 -3.84 -0.72
N PRO A 690 39.33 -4.95 -0.51
CA PRO A 690 37.89 -4.94 -0.24
C PRO A 690 37.51 -4.52 1.18
N GLY A 691 38.46 -4.17 2.06
CA GLY A 691 38.21 -3.86 3.47
C GLY A 691 38.09 -5.08 4.39
N ALA A 692 37.91 -4.84 5.69
CA ALA A 692 37.78 -5.88 6.72
C ALA A 692 36.53 -5.60 7.60
N PRO A 693 35.91 -6.60 8.26
CA PRO A 693 34.74 -6.38 9.12
C PRO A 693 35.04 -5.38 10.24
N HIS A 694 34.11 -4.45 10.50
CA HIS A 694 34.18 -3.57 11.67
C HIS A 694 33.48 -4.21 12.89
N GLY A 695 34.29 -4.81 13.77
CA GLY A 695 33.79 -5.36 15.03
C GLY A 695 34.89 -5.41 16.11
N TYR A 696 34.46 -5.47 17.37
CA TYR A 696 35.38 -5.30 18.51
C TYR A 696 36.40 -6.44 18.60
N SER A 697 35.92 -7.68 18.47
CA SER A 697 36.80 -8.87 18.45
C SER A 697 37.74 -8.86 17.22
N GLU A 698 37.24 -8.35 16.11
CA GLU A 698 37.92 -8.24 14.83
C GLU A 698 39.13 -7.32 14.87
N ILE A 699 38.95 -6.16 15.48
CA ILE A 699 40.00 -5.17 15.62
C ILE A 699 40.99 -5.64 16.68
N LEU A 700 40.49 -6.04 17.86
CA LEU A 700 41.30 -6.41 19.04
C LEU A 700 42.24 -7.60 18.78
N PHE A 701 41.76 -8.65 18.11
CA PHE A 701 42.55 -9.85 17.85
C PHE A 701 43.10 -9.91 16.42
N GLY A 702 42.45 -9.25 15.47
CA GLY A 702 42.84 -9.28 14.05
C GLY A 702 43.95 -8.29 13.69
N GLY A 703 44.18 -7.26 14.50
CA GLY A 703 45.22 -6.26 14.27
C GLY A 703 45.06 -5.46 12.98
N LYS A 704 43.86 -5.48 12.37
CA LYS A 704 43.52 -4.77 11.14
C LYS A 704 42.21 -4.01 11.35
N VAL A 705 42.20 -2.76 10.92
CA VAL A 705 41.01 -1.91 10.84
C VAL A 705 40.68 -1.64 9.37
N MET A 706 39.50 -1.09 9.10
CA MET A 706 39.18 -0.48 7.82
C MET A 706 40.20 0.59 7.45
N LEU A 707 40.36 0.86 6.15
CA LEU A 707 41.17 2.00 5.73
C LEU A 707 40.51 3.29 6.21
N HIS A 708 41.28 4.08 6.95
CA HIS A 708 40.81 5.28 7.59
C HIS A 708 40.21 6.33 6.63
N PRO A 709 40.89 6.73 5.54
CA PRO A 709 40.32 7.63 4.53
C PRO A 709 39.17 7.04 3.72
N ALA A 710 38.75 5.78 3.95
CA ALA A 710 37.56 5.18 3.33
C ALA A 710 36.34 5.14 4.26
N SER A 711 36.39 5.84 5.40
CA SER A 711 35.34 5.81 6.42
C SER A 711 34.43 7.06 6.40
N MET A 712 33.18 6.84 6.80
CA MET A 712 32.16 7.85 7.07
C MET A 712 31.52 7.51 8.42
N ILE A 713 31.68 8.35 9.43
CA ILE A 713 31.26 8.04 10.81
C ILE A 713 30.38 9.17 11.32
N LYS A 714 29.34 8.84 12.10
CA LYS A 714 28.50 9.85 12.77
C LYS A 714 29.36 10.81 13.58
N ARG A 715 29.10 12.11 13.42
CA ARG A 715 29.84 13.18 14.10
C ARG A 715 29.83 13.01 15.60
N ASP A 716 28.68 12.70 16.19
CA ASP A 716 28.56 12.55 17.65
C ASP A 716 29.37 11.36 18.18
N VAL A 717 29.52 10.29 17.39
CA VAL A 717 30.38 9.15 17.72
C VAL A 717 31.85 9.57 17.70
N LEU A 718 32.28 10.39 16.74
CA LEU A 718 33.65 10.92 16.71
C LEU A 718 33.94 11.96 17.80
N LEU A 719 32.91 12.66 18.29
CA LEU A 719 33.04 13.57 19.44
C LEU A 719 33.11 12.83 20.77
N GLU A 720 32.38 11.72 20.89
CA GLU A 720 32.43 10.82 22.04
C GLU A 720 33.76 10.04 22.11
N PHE A 721 34.27 9.61 20.95
CA PHE A 721 35.52 8.85 20.82
C PHE A 721 36.55 9.61 19.96
N PRO A 722 37.15 10.70 20.47
CA PRO A 722 38.11 11.52 19.72
C PRO A 722 39.45 10.79 19.50
N TYR A 723 40.27 11.29 18.57
CA TYR A 723 41.64 10.81 18.38
C TYR A 723 42.49 11.16 19.61
N ASP A 724 43.23 10.19 20.15
CA ASP A 724 44.12 10.43 21.29
C ASP A 724 45.34 11.26 20.87
N GLU A 725 45.42 12.50 21.39
CA GLU A 725 46.46 13.47 21.06
C GLU A 725 47.83 13.13 21.69
N ASN A 726 47.91 12.14 22.58
CA ASN A 726 49.19 11.68 23.16
C ASN A 726 50.01 10.80 22.19
N TYR A 727 49.39 10.30 21.12
CA TYR A 727 50.06 9.48 20.12
C TYR A 727 50.22 10.23 18.81
N SER A 728 51.44 10.24 18.26
CA SER A 728 51.69 10.87 16.96
C SER A 728 51.18 10.03 15.78
N PHE A 729 51.08 8.70 15.94
CA PHE A 729 50.72 7.76 14.87
C PHE A 729 49.90 6.56 15.37
N GLY A 730 49.06 5.99 14.49
CA GLY A 730 48.21 4.82 14.80
C GLY A 730 46.95 5.15 15.62
N THR A 731 46.55 6.43 15.65
CA THR A 731 45.40 6.92 16.42
C THR A 731 44.06 6.49 15.84
N ASP A 732 44.00 6.25 14.53
CA ASP A 732 42.86 5.68 13.82
C ASP A 732 42.52 4.27 14.32
N TYR A 733 43.54 3.44 14.58
CA TYR A 733 43.34 2.10 15.14
C TYR A 733 42.72 2.16 16.54
N VAL A 734 43.24 3.04 17.40
CA VAL A 734 42.75 3.22 18.78
C VAL A 734 41.30 3.69 18.78
N MET A 735 40.99 4.73 17.99
CA MET A 735 39.62 5.27 17.85
C MET A 735 38.62 4.20 17.41
N ASN A 736 38.93 3.42 16.37
CA ASN A 736 38.02 2.38 15.88
C ASN A 736 37.82 1.25 16.90
N LEU A 737 38.85 0.91 17.68
CA LEU A 737 38.74 -0.10 18.73
C LEU A 737 37.78 0.35 19.84
N GLU A 738 37.85 1.61 20.27
CA GLU A 738 36.93 2.21 21.26
C GLU A 738 35.49 2.26 20.74
N ILE A 739 35.28 2.74 19.50
CA ILE A 739 33.95 2.79 18.86
C ILE A 739 33.33 1.39 18.81
N ALA A 740 34.10 0.39 18.37
CA ALA A 740 33.62 -0.98 18.28
C ALA A 740 33.33 -1.59 19.67
N ARG A 741 34.13 -1.26 20.69
CA ARG A 741 33.93 -1.68 22.09
C ARG A 741 32.62 -1.15 22.65
N ALA A 742 32.27 0.10 22.35
CA ALA A 742 31.01 0.72 22.77
C ALA A 742 29.77 0.12 22.08
N GLY A 743 29.94 -0.84 21.17
CA GLY A 743 28.85 -1.53 20.48
C GLY A 743 28.43 -0.86 19.17
N HIS A 744 29.06 0.25 18.79
CA HIS A 744 28.79 0.89 17.51
C HIS A 744 29.30 0.03 16.34
N ARG A 745 28.48 -0.05 15.29
CA ARG A 745 28.77 -0.82 14.07
C ARG A 745 28.79 0.11 12.86
N LEU A 746 29.69 -0.17 11.94
CA LEU A 746 29.80 0.53 10.66
C LEU A 746 29.47 -0.47 9.56
N ASN A 747 28.67 -0.04 8.58
CA ASN A 747 28.27 -0.90 7.48
C ASN A 747 29.28 -0.81 6.33
N HIS A 748 29.58 -1.95 5.70
CA HIS A 748 30.42 -1.96 4.52
C HIS A 748 29.58 -1.65 3.28
N THR A 749 30.06 -0.78 2.38
CA THR A 749 29.33 -0.41 1.15
C THR A 749 29.17 -1.57 0.17
N GLY A 750 30.08 -2.54 0.20
CA GLY A 750 30.14 -3.59 -0.83
C GLY A 750 30.76 -3.12 -2.15
N SER A 751 31.38 -1.94 -2.18
CA SER A 751 31.98 -1.30 -3.36
C SER A 751 33.37 -0.73 -3.04
N TYR A 752 34.23 -0.59 -4.06
CA TYR A 752 35.45 0.23 -3.96
C TYR A 752 35.06 1.70 -4.08
N ILE A 753 35.54 2.54 -3.16
CA ILE A 753 35.12 3.94 -3.05
C ILE A 753 36.28 4.94 -3.00
N LEU A 754 37.52 4.47 -2.91
CA LEU A 754 38.70 5.33 -2.77
C LEU A 754 39.87 4.81 -3.61
N LEU A 755 40.66 5.71 -4.20
CA LEU A 755 41.98 5.45 -4.75
C LEU A 755 43.04 6.08 -3.82
N ARG A 756 43.85 5.25 -3.17
CA ARG A 756 44.96 5.65 -2.30
C ARG A 756 46.26 5.73 -3.09
N ARG A 757 46.99 6.84 -3.03
CA ARG A 757 48.22 7.02 -3.82
C ARG A 757 49.48 6.85 -2.96
N PHE A 758 50.39 5.98 -3.39
CA PHE A 758 51.69 5.82 -2.75
C PHE A 758 52.73 6.76 -3.35
N HIS A 759 53.42 7.49 -2.47
CA HIS A 759 54.55 8.36 -2.77
C HIS A 759 55.54 8.35 -1.59
N GLY A 760 56.75 8.88 -1.79
CA GLY A 760 57.84 8.81 -0.80
C GLY A 760 57.57 9.47 0.56
N GLY A 761 56.44 10.16 0.72
CA GLY A 761 56.06 10.86 1.95
C GLY A 761 54.88 10.26 2.72
N ASN A 762 54.29 9.12 2.32
CA ASN A 762 53.16 8.57 3.10
C ASN A 762 53.61 8.14 4.51
N VAL A 763 52.79 8.45 5.51
CA VAL A 763 53.03 8.06 6.92
C VAL A 763 53.15 6.53 7.09
N THR A 764 52.39 5.79 6.28
CA THR A 764 52.42 4.31 6.21
C THR A 764 53.79 3.75 5.82
N ILE A 765 54.63 4.56 5.16
CA ILE A 765 56.00 4.18 4.77
C ILE A 765 57.01 4.70 5.81
N THR A 766 56.89 5.97 6.22
CA THR A 766 57.91 6.62 7.06
C THR A 766 57.82 6.27 8.56
N ASN A 767 56.63 5.91 9.08
CA ASN A 767 56.38 5.75 10.52
C ASN A 767 55.67 4.44 10.90
N ALA A 768 55.76 3.41 10.05
CA ALA A 768 55.09 2.11 10.27
C ALA A 768 55.44 1.42 11.61
N GLY A 769 56.65 1.65 12.13
CA GLY A 769 57.10 1.09 13.42
C GLY A 769 56.36 1.66 14.62
N GLU A 770 56.15 2.98 14.64
CA GLU A 770 55.43 3.67 15.72
C GLU A 770 53.93 3.36 15.67
N GLN A 771 53.33 3.30 14.48
CA GLN A 771 51.92 2.88 14.29
C GLN A 771 51.64 1.50 14.91
N LYS A 772 52.52 0.53 14.65
CA LYS A 772 52.41 -0.83 15.20
C LYS A 772 52.61 -0.85 16.72
N ASN A 773 53.49 -0.01 17.25
CA ASN A 773 53.74 0.06 18.68
C ASN A 773 52.52 0.62 19.44
N THR A 774 51.91 1.71 18.95
CA THR A 774 50.67 2.29 19.53
C THR A 774 49.54 1.24 19.58
N ALA A 775 49.27 0.57 18.46
CA ALA A 775 48.24 -0.48 18.41
C ALA A 775 48.52 -1.63 19.40
N ARG A 776 49.78 -2.07 19.50
CA ARG A 776 50.17 -3.17 20.39
C ARG A 776 50.00 -2.82 21.87
N VAL A 777 50.39 -1.62 22.28
CA VAL A 777 50.23 -1.15 23.66
C VAL A 777 48.76 -1.12 24.03
N ARG A 778 47.92 -0.52 23.18
CA ARG A 778 46.49 -0.38 23.46
C ARG A 778 45.78 -1.74 23.52
N VAL A 779 46.04 -2.64 22.56
CA VAL A 779 45.47 -4.01 22.60
C VAL A 779 45.83 -4.73 23.91
N LYS A 780 47.06 -4.57 24.40
CA LYS A 780 47.49 -5.19 25.66
C LYS A 780 46.70 -4.67 26.86
N GLU A 781 46.43 -3.37 26.91
CA GLU A 781 45.63 -2.75 27.98
C GLU A 781 44.19 -3.28 27.96
N PHE A 782 43.54 -3.32 26.79
CA PHE A 782 42.18 -3.85 26.67
C PHE A 782 42.08 -5.34 27.04
N LEU A 783 43.08 -6.14 26.68
CA LEU A 783 43.10 -7.56 27.06
C LEU A 783 43.24 -7.77 28.58
N GLN A 784 43.86 -6.84 29.30
CA GLN A 784 43.96 -6.91 30.77
C GLN A 784 42.64 -6.58 31.47
N GLU A 785 41.69 -5.94 30.78
CA GLU A 785 40.38 -5.56 31.31
C GLU A 785 39.30 -6.63 31.11
N LEU A 786 39.57 -7.67 30.31
CA LEU A 786 38.63 -8.76 30.04
C LEU A 786 38.81 -9.90 31.05
N ASP A 787 37.71 -10.48 31.53
CA ASP A 787 37.77 -11.75 32.25
C ASP A 787 38.06 -12.93 31.30
N GLU A 788 38.58 -14.03 31.85
CA GLU A 788 39.03 -15.19 31.07
C GLU A 788 37.92 -15.82 30.22
N GLU A 789 36.67 -15.78 30.68
CA GLU A 789 35.53 -16.38 29.97
C GLU A 789 35.08 -15.49 28.80
N THR A 790 35.01 -14.17 29.02
CA THR A 790 34.74 -13.18 27.97
C THR A 790 35.83 -13.19 26.90
N GLU A 791 37.11 -13.19 27.28
CA GLU A 791 38.22 -13.25 26.32
C GLU A 791 38.14 -14.54 25.48
N LYS A 792 37.87 -15.68 26.11
CA LYS A 792 37.72 -16.98 25.42
C LYS A 792 36.56 -16.97 24.43
N ASN A 793 35.42 -16.42 24.82
CA ASN A 793 34.23 -16.31 23.96
C ASN A 793 34.48 -15.38 22.77
N MET A 794 35.06 -14.20 23.01
CA MET A 794 35.39 -13.26 21.94
C MET A 794 36.48 -13.80 21.00
N ARG A 795 37.44 -14.59 21.50
CA ARG A 795 38.42 -15.27 20.65
C ARG A 795 37.78 -16.38 19.80
N ALA A 796 36.76 -17.05 20.32
CA ALA A 796 36.00 -18.05 19.56
C ALA A 796 35.18 -17.39 18.44
N GLU A 797 34.50 -16.28 18.73
CA GLU A 797 33.79 -15.43 17.77
C GLU A 797 34.74 -14.88 16.69
N TRP A 798 35.89 -14.34 17.09
CA TRP A 798 36.90 -13.85 16.16
C TRP A 798 37.47 -14.94 15.25
N LYS A 799 37.60 -16.18 15.74
CA LYS A 799 38.07 -17.32 14.94
C LYS A 799 37.01 -17.85 13.99
N SER A 800 35.72 -17.73 14.31
CA SER A 800 34.62 -18.18 13.45
C SER A 800 34.21 -17.16 12.39
N ARG A 801 34.62 -15.89 12.51
CA ARG A 801 34.20 -14.81 11.59
C ARG A 801 34.55 -15.05 10.12
N GLN A 802 33.71 -14.52 9.23
CA GLN A 802 33.99 -14.42 7.80
C GLN A 802 34.89 -13.24 7.43
N HIS A 803 35.86 -13.46 6.54
CA HIS A 803 36.64 -12.35 5.96
C HIS A 803 35.83 -11.73 4.81
N PHE A 804 35.97 -10.42 4.57
CA PHE A 804 35.37 -9.75 3.40
C PHE A 804 36.29 -9.95 2.21
N ASN A 805 36.03 -10.92 1.33
CA ASN A 805 36.74 -10.99 0.04
C ASN A 805 35.75 -11.25 -1.13
N ASP A 806 34.48 -10.91 -0.96
CA ASP A 806 33.40 -11.13 -1.96
C ASP A 806 32.92 -9.85 -2.64
N THR A 807 33.68 -8.76 -2.54
CA THR A 807 33.40 -7.51 -3.27
C THR A 807 33.69 -7.72 -4.76
N PRO A 808 32.73 -7.46 -5.68
CA PRO A 808 32.95 -7.56 -7.12
C PRO A 808 34.21 -6.77 -7.50
N ARG A 809 35.19 -7.42 -8.15
CA ARG A 809 36.34 -6.72 -8.71
C ARG A 809 35.90 -6.15 -10.05
N PRO A 810 35.84 -4.81 -10.21
CA PRO A 810 35.47 -4.24 -11.50
C PRO A 810 36.48 -4.68 -12.56
N THR A 811 35.97 -5.14 -13.69
CA THR A 811 36.76 -5.31 -14.91
C THR A 811 37.05 -3.91 -15.46
N SER A 812 38.31 -3.47 -15.35
CA SER A 812 38.85 -2.14 -15.74
C SER A 812 38.02 -0.93 -15.29
N ILE A 813 38.44 -0.28 -14.18
CA ILE A 813 38.00 1.08 -13.85
C ILE A 813 38.71 2.06 -14.81
N ASP A 814 37.96 2.86 -15.55
CA ASP A 814 38.50 3.93 -16.39
C ASP A 814 38.82 5.16 -15.53
N PHE A 815 39.97 5.11 -14.85
CA PHE A 815 40.46 6.20 -14.01
C PHE A 815 40.68 7.51 -14.78
N ASN A 816 40.98 7.42 -16.08
CA ASN A 816 41.18 8.60 -16.93
C ASN A 816 39.86 9.33 -17.18
N SER A 817 38.75 8.59 -17.32
CA SER A 817 37.40 9.16 -17.40
C SER A 817 36.97 9.85 -16.09
N PHE A 818 37.31 9.25 -14.93
CA PHE A 818 36.90 9.80 -13.63
C PHE A 818 37.76 10.97 -13.15
N PHE A 819 39.04 11.01 -13.55
CA PHE A 819 40.00 12.03 -13.14
C PHE A 819 40.68 12.69 -14.35
N PRO A 820 39.93 13.36 -15.24
CA PRO A 820 40.45 13.88 -16.51
C PRO A 820 41.52 14.97 -16.35
N TRP A 821 41.65 15.56 -15.16
CA TRP A 821 42.71 16.53 -14.84
C TRP A 821 44.07 15.90 -14.54
N LEU A 822 44.17 14.56 -14.51
CA LEU A 822 45.42 13.80 -14.32
C LEU A 822 46.06 13.37 -15.67
N ASN A 823 45.55 13.87 -16.80
CA ASN A 823 45.74 13.39 -18.19
C ASN A 823 47.18 13.33 -18.75
N ASP A 824 48.24 13.56 -17.96
CA ASP A 824 49.63 13.46 -18.39
C ASP A 824 50.36 12.20 -17.88
N GLN A 825 49.67 11.28 -17.16
CA GLN A 825 50.26 10.03 -16.70
C GLN A 825 49.49 8.82 -17.24
N GLU A 826 49.98 8.20 -18.32
CA GLU A 826 49.45 6.94 -18.83
C GLU A 826 49.52 5.87 -17.72
N ILE A 827 48.37 5.58 -17.08
CA ILE A 827 48.23 4.48 -16.12
C ILE A 827 48.31 3.17 -16.92
N THR A 828 49.51 2.63 -17.09
CA THR A 828 49.72 1.37 -17.83
C THR A 828 49.40 0.14 -16.97
N PRO A 829 48.47 -0.74 -17.38
CA PRO A 829 48.24 -2.02 -16.73
C PRO A 829 49.48 -2.92 -16.85
N ASN A 830 49.93 -3.51 -15.74
CA ASN A 830 51.17 -4.28 -15.70
C ASN A 830 51.07 -5.59 -16.52
N GLN A 831 51.91 -5.72 -17.56
CA GLN A 831 52.04 -6.90 -18.45
C GLN A 831 52.62 -8.16 -17.78
N SER A 832 52.99 -8.11 -16.49
CA SER A 832 53.35 -9.33 -15.74
C SER A 832 52.14 -10.18 -15.31
N THR A 833 50.93 -9.80 -15.71
CA THR A 833 49.70 -10.56 -15.48
C THR A 833 49.50 -11.70 -16.49
N GLU A 834 50.18 -11.72 -17.64
CA GLU A 834 50.03 -12.80 -18.65
C GLU A 834 50.56 -14.18 -18.22
N LYS A 835 51.43 -14.26 -17.21
CA LYS A 835 51.80 -15.55 -16.59
C LYS A 835 50.90 -15.98 -15.43
N LEU A 836 49.99 -15.12 -15.00
CA LEU A 836 48.92 -15.41 -14.03
C LEU A 836 47.55 -15.52 -14.70
N VAL A 837 47.43 -15.23 -16.00
CA VAL A 837 46.27 -15.58 -16.84
C VAL A 837 46.03 -17.10 -16.83
N ASN A 838 47.09 -17.91 -16.65
CA ASN A 838 46.99 -19.36 -16.48
C ASN A 838 46.88 -19.83 -15.01
N THR A 839 46.60 -18.91 -14.08
CA THR A 839 46.35 -19.22 -12.66
C THR A 839 45.13 -18.47 -12.10
N GLN A 840 44.29 -17.88 -12.98
CA GLN A 840 43.05 -17.18 -12.61
C GLN A 840 41.96 -18.08 -12.00
N ASN A 841 42.21 -19.40 -11.92
CA ASN A 841 41.31 -20.39 -11.34
C ASN A 841 41.56 -20.73 -9.85
N SER A 842 42.43 -20.02 -9.12
CA SER A 842 42.92 -20.54 -7.83
C SER A 842 42.77 -19.66 -6.59
N LEU A 843 42.07 -18.52 -6.61
CA LEU A 843 41.75 -17.79 -5.37
C LEU A 843 40.34 -17.19 -5.48
N ASN A 844 39.33 -18.00 -5.20
CA ASN A 844 37.97 -17.60 -4.83
C ASN A 844 37.95 -16.25 -3.97
N LYS A 845 36.86 -15.46 -4.00
CA LYS A 845 36.01 -15.02 -2.86
C LYS A 845 36.64 -14.64 -1.47
N ARG A 846 35.87 -14.43 -0.36
CA ARG A 846 36.32 -15.06 0.90
C ARG A 846 36.22 -16.46 0.48
N GLU A 847 37.37 -16.97 -0.01
CA GLU A 847 37.40 -17.97 -1.03
C GLU A 847 36.20 -18.83 -0.69
N ASP A 848 35.05 -18.74 -1.38
CA ASP A 848 33.98 -19.68 -1.30
C ASP A 848 34.70 -20.90 -1.85
N ASN A 849 35.40 -21.42 -0.85
CA ASN A 849 36.47 -22.38 -0.78
C ASN A 849 35.84 -23.74 -0.96
N TYR A 850 34.51 -23.73 -1.03
CA TYR A 850 33.71 -24.63 -1.77
C TYR A 850 34.16 -24.74 -3.21
N SER A 851 35.26 -25.47 -3.36
CA SER A 851 35.51 -26.24 -4.56
C SER A 851 34.63 -27.49 -4.46
N VAL A 852 33.76 -27.65 -5.46
CA VAL A 852 32.97 -28.86 -5.64
C VAL A 852 33.89 -30.08 -5.61
N GLU A 853 35.05 -30.02 -6.26
CA GLU A 853 36.00 -31.13 -6.40
C GLU A 853 36.64 -31.57 -5.07
N LYS A 854 36.71 -30.67 -4.07
CA LYS A 854 37.24 -31.01 -2.73
C LYS A 854 36.30 -31.93 -1.96
N ARG A 855 35.00 -31.74 -2.12
CA ARG A 855 33.96 -32.45 -1.36
C ARG A 855 33.17 -33.43 -2.21
N TRP A 856 33.17 -33.30 -3.53
CA TRP A 856 32.38 -34.12 -4.45
C TRP A 856 33.24 -34.72 -5.56
N LYS A 857 33.00 -35.99 -5.88
CA LYS A 857 33.73 -36.71 -6.94
C LYS A 857 32.78 -37.62 -7.71
N GLN A 858 32.92 -37.69 -9.02
CA GLN A 858 32.13 -38.61 -9.85
C GLN A 858 32.98 -39.79 -10.31
N LYS A 859 32.45 -41.02 -10.19
CA LYS A 859 33.01 -42.24 -10.80
C LYS A 859 31.91 -42.99 -11.53
N GLY A 860 31.95 -42.95 -12.87
CA GLY A 860 30.87 -43.52 -13.68
C GLY A 860 29.55 -42.79 -13.43
N ASP A 861 28.52 -43.54 -13.04
CA ASP A 861 27.18 -43.03 -12.71
C ASP A 861 27.00 -42.72 -11.21
N VAL A 862 28.06 -42.71 -10.40
CA VAL A 862 27.99 -42.46 -8.96
C VAL A 862 28.72 -41.17 -8.60
N LEU A 863 28.04 -40.27 -7.88
CA LEU A 863 28.58 -39.06 -7.28
C LEU A 863 28.83 -39.32 -5.79
N TYR A 864 30.06 -39.12 -5.35
CA TYR A 864 30.47 -39.24 -3.96
C TYR A 864 30.55 -37.86 -3.31
N PHE A 865 30.19 -37.76 -2.03
CA PHE A 865 30.32 -36.57 -1.18
C PHE A 865 31.10 -36.91 0.08
N ASP A 866 32.12 -36.12 0.42
CA ASP A 866 32.93 -36.26 1.62
C ASP A 866 32.45 -35.28 2.70
N SER A 867 31.81 -35.79 3.75
CA SER A 867 31.35 -34.98 4.89
C SER A 867 32.50 -34.46 5.76
N GLY A 868 33.74 -34.88 5.50
CA GLY A 868 34.93 -34.61 6.32
C GLY A 868 35.17 -35.70 7.37
N GLN A 869 34.16 -36.51 7.68
CA GLN A 869 34.29 -37.68 8.54
C GLN A 869 34.08 -39.00 7.79
N ARG A 870 33.31 -38.98 6.70
CA ARG A 870 33.08 -40.13 5.82
C ARG A 870 32.68 -39.70 4.42
N GLU A 871 32.86 -40.63 3.48
CA GLU A 871 32.33 -40.50 2.14
C GLU A 871 30.94 -41.17 2.05
N ILE A 872 29.99 -40.47 1.44
CA ILE A 872 28.66 -40.96 1.07
C ILE A 872 28.49 -40.84 -0.45
N SER A 873 27.46 -41.43 -1.02
CA SER A 873 27.27 -41.54 -2.46
C SER A 873 25.83 -41.25 -2.88
N PHE A 874 25.67 -40.86 -4.14
CA PHE A 874 24.42 -40.65 -4.87
C PHE A 874 24.57 -41.30 -6.26
N ARG A 875 23.70 -42.26 -6.60
CA ARG A 875 23.65 -42.82 -7.96
C ARG A 875 22.89 -41.88 -8.91
N MET A 876 23.60 -41.26 -9.83
CA MET A 876 23.09 -40.26 -10.77
C MET A 876 22.59 -40.90 -12.07
N PRO A 877 21.65 -40.24 -12.81
CA PRO A 877 21.19 -40.71 -14.11
C PRO A 877 22.32 -40.85 -15.13
N LYS A 878 22.20 -41.82 -16.05
CA LYS A 878 23.14 -41.97 -17.17
C LYS A 878 23.19 -40.68 -18.00
N GLY A 879 24.40 -40.16 -18.22
CA GLY A 879 24.62 -38.90 -18.96
C GLY A 879 24.73 -37.67 -18.07
N TRP A 880 24.34 -37.75 -16.79
CA TRP A 880 24.61 -36.69 -15.82
C TRP A 880 26.12 -36.58 -15.58
N LYS A 881 26.63 -35.35 -15.60
CA LYS A 881 28.04 -35.05 -15.38
C LYS A 881 28.18 -33.94 -14.34
N ILE A 882 29.09 -34.15 -13.39
CA ILE A 882 29.43 -33.15 -12.37
C ILE A 882 29.85 -31.80 -12.98
N THR A 883 30.48 -31.81 -14.16
CA THR A 883 30.91 -30.62 -14.91
C THR A 883 29.77 -29.83 -15.55
N ASN A 884 28.59 -30.43 -15.69
CA ASN A 884 27.42 -29.81 -16.33
C ASN A 884 26.40 -29.30 -15.29
N THR A 885 26.70 -29.44 -14.00
CA THR A 885 25.84 -29.02 -12.90
C THR A 885 26.46 -27.82 -12.21
N HIS A 886 25.66 -26.79 -11.96
CA HIS A 886 26.13 -25.52 -11.43
C HIS A 886 26.68 -25.67 -9.99
N PRO A 887 27.81 -25.03 -9.66
CA PRO A 887 28.43 -25.12 -8.33
C PRO A 887 27.50 -24.81 -7.15
N ASP A 888 26.60 -23.84 -7.31
CA ASP A 888 25.61 -23.45 -6.28
C ASP A 888 24.76 -24.63 -5.78
N LEU A 889 24.40 -25.57 -6.68
CA LEU A 889 23.56 -26.72 -6.31
C LEU A 889 24.30 -27.69 -5.39
N PHE A 890 25.59 -27.91 -5.63
CA PHE A 890 26.42 -28.70 -4.74
C PHE A 890 26.57 -28.02 -3.38
N ARG A 891 26.78 -26.70 -3.38
CA ARG A 891 27.01 -25.93 -2.15
C ARG A 891 25.79 -25.91 -1.24
N VAL A 892 24.62 -25.64 -1.80
CA VAL A 892 23.34 -25.73 -1.09
C VAL A 892 23.08 -27.17 -0.63
N SER A 893 23.42 -28.17 -1.44
CA SER A 893 23.31 -29.57 -1.06
C SER A 893 24.20 -29.93 0.14
N HIS A 894 25.45 -29.47 0.15
CA HIS A 894 26.36 -29.67 1.29
C HIS A 894 25.83 -29.00 2.54
N TYR A 895 25.34 -27.76 2.45
CA TYR A 895 24.71 -27.08 3.57
C TYR A 895 23.59 -27.92 4.18
N TYR A 896 22.68 -28.43 3.36
CA TYR A 896 21.58 -29.24 3.87
C TYR A 896 22.00 -30.61 4.40
N LEU A 897 23.05 -31.21 3.86
CA LEU A 897 23.61 -32.48 4.34
C LEU A 897 24.36 -32.36 5.67
N CYS A 898 24.99 -31.21 5.95
CA CYS A 898 25.90 -31.03 7.08
C CYS A 898 25.48 -29.97 8.10
N SER A 899 24.41 -29.21 7.89
CA SER A 899 23.86 -28.30 8.90
C SER A 899 23.20 -29.10 10.05
N PRO A 900 23.39 -28.69 11.33
CA PRO A 900 24.06 -27.47 11.79
C PRO A 900 25.58 -27.62 12.03
N TRP A 901 26.17 -28.78 11.76
CA TRP A 901 27.58 -29.08 12.09
C TRP A 901 28.60 -28.32 11.24
N GLU A 902 28.24 -28.00 10.00
CA GLU A 902 29.01 -27.10 9.12
C GLU A 902 28.12 -25.92 8.66
N ALA A 903 27.60 -25.12 9.58
CA ALA A 903 26.66 -24.04 9.24
C ALA A 903 27.25 -22.95 8.33
N ASP A 904 28.58 -22.77 8.34
CA ASP A 904 29.30 -21.77 7.54
C ASP A 904 29.49 -22.18 6.06
N ILE A 905 28.85 -23.24 5.59
CA ILE A 905 28.97 -23.65 4.19
C ILE A 905 28.46 -22.58 3.24
N LEU A 906 27.38 -21.85 3.57
CA LEU A 906 26.78 -20.82 2.69
C LEU A 906 27.42 -19.44 2.84
N ALA A 907 28.53 -19.38 3.54
CA ALA A 907 29.05 -18.13 4.01
C ALA A 907 30.03 -17.52 2.99
N GLY A 908 29.83 -16.25 2.64
CA GLY A 908 30.41 -15.67 1.41
C GLY A 908 29.83 -16.29 0.12
N TRP A 909 28.62 -16.85 0.18
CA TRP A 909 27.97 -17.39 -1.01
C TRP A 909 27.36 -16.30 -1.87
N ILE A 910 27.96 -16.10 -3.04
CA ILE A 910 27.40 -15.31 -4.12
C ILE A 910 26.71 -16.28 -5.08
N PRO A 911 25.37 -16.35 -5.08
CA PRO A 911 24.65 -17.14 -6.04
C PRO A 911 24.79 -16.58 -7.47
N SER A 912 24.82 -17.48 -8.46
CA SER A 912 24.85 -17.12 -9.88
C SER A 912 24.01 -18.04 -10.77
N ARG A 913 23.53 -19.16 -10.24
CA ARG A 913 22.67 -20.10 -10.97
C ARG A 913 21.41 -19.43 -11.48
N GLN A 914 21.11 -19.64 -12.76
CA GLN A 914 19.86 -19.23 -13.38
C GLN A 914 18.75 -20.26 -13.14
N LYS A 915 17.51 -19.77 -13.06
CA LYS A 915 16.32 -20.59 -12.84
C LYS A 915 15.95 -21.38 -14.10
N GLY A 916 15.50 -22.62 -13.93
CA GLY A 916 14.96 -23.44 -15.00
C GLY A 916 13.52 -23.08 -15.37
N TRP A 917 12.76 -24.01 -15.95
CA TRP A 917 11.37 -23.76 -16.37
C TRP A 917 10.32 -24.71 -15.78
N ARG A 918 10.69 -25.80 -15.10
CA ARG A 918 9.73 -26.77 -14.53
C ARG A 918 10.06 -27.19 -13.10
N PRO A 919 9.10 -27.69 -12.31
CA PRO A 919 9.35 -28.05 -10.92
C PRO A 919 9.80 -29.52 -10.76
N GLY A 920 10.60 -29.80 -9.74
CA GLY A 920 10.96 -31.17 -9.33
C GLY A 920 10.44 -31.51 -7.94
N LEU A 921 9.75 -32.65 -7.79
CA LEU A 921 9.16 -33.08 -6.53
C LEU A 921 10.02 -34.16 -5.85
N ALA A 922 10.44 -33.90 -4.61
CA ALA A 922 11.03 -34.88 -3.71
C ALA A 922 9.95 -35.90 -3.29
N PHE A 923 9.80 -36.95 -4.10
CA PHE A 923 8.72 -37.90 -4.00
C PHE A 923 9.08 -39.03 -3.03
N SER A 924 8.28 -39.24 -1.98
CA SER A 924 8.54 -40.25 -0.94
C SER A 924 7.77 -41.56 -1.13
N GLY A 925 6.83 -41.61 -2.08
CA GLY A 925 5.85 -42.70 -2.20
C GLY A 925 4.77 -42.69 -1.10
N GLY A 926 4.71 -41.64 -0.28
CA GLY A 926 3.66 -41.41 0.71
C GLY A 926 2.55 -40.51 0.22
N VAL A 927 1.44 -40.52 0.97
CA VAL A 927 0.22 -39.74 0.71
C VAL A 927 0.53 -38.26 0.45
N ASP A 928 1.29 -37.60 1.31
CA ASP A 928 1.54 -36.15 1.17
C ASP A 928 2.33 -35.82 -0.11
N SER A 929 3.34 -36.62 -0.46
CA SER A 929 4.06 -36.46 -1.73
C SER A 929 3.25 -36.88 -2.95
N ALA A 930 2.32 -37.83 -2.81
CA ALA A 930 1.41 -38.22 -3.89
C ALA A 930 0.32 -37.16 -4.13
N ALA A 931 -0.16 -36.51 -3.07
CA ALA A 931 -1.03 -35.35 -3.17
C ALA A 931 -0.32 -34.19 -3.86
N CYS A 932 0.93 -33.87 -3.46
CA CYS A 932 1.73 -32.85 -4.15
C CYS A 932 1.92 -33.16 -5.65
N MET A 933 2.17 -34.42 -6.01
CA MET A 933 2.26 -34.84 -7.42
C MET A 933 0.96 -34.57 -8.18
N ALA A 934 -0.20 -34.82 -7.56
CA ALA A 934 -1.50 -34.60 -8.19
C ALA A 934 -1.85 -33.10 -8.30
N LEU A 935 -1.45 -32.29 -7.31
CA LEU A 935 -1.65 -30.84 -7.28
C LEU A 935 -0.77 -30.10 -8.30
N MET A 936 0.43 -30.60 -8.56
CA MET A 936 1.42 -29.94 -9.41
C MET A 936 1.19 -30.17 -10.92
N PRO A 937 1.79 -29.34 -11.79
CA PRO A 937 1.67 -29.46 -13.24
C PRO A 937 2.15 -30.81 -13.81
N PRO A 938 1.62 -31.28 -14.96
CA PRO A 938 2.01 -32.55 -15.56
C PRO A 938 3.52 -32.69 -15.86
N GLU A 939 4.20 -31.58 -16.14
CA GLU A 939 5.63 -31.48 -16.38
C GLU A 939 6.50 -31.66 -15.13
N THR A 940 5.88 -31.78 -13.95
CA THR A 940 6.58 -32.02 -12.68
C THR A 940 7.30 -33.35 -12.72
N LEU A 941 8.61 -33.32 -12.51
CA LEU A 941 9.43 -34.52 -12.48
C LEU A 941 9.53 -35.09 -11.05
N LEU A 942 9.41 -36.41 -10.92
CA LEU A 942 9.37 -37.08 -9.62
C LEU A 942 10.73 -37.67 -9.26
N PHE A 943 11.20 -37.40 -8.06
CA PHE A 943 12.52 -37.81 -7.59
C PHE A 943 12.43 -38.62 -6.30
N TYR A 944 12.70 -39.91 -6.37
CA TYR A 944 12.66 -40.81 -5.24
C TYR A 944 14.06 -41.09 -4.68
N HIS A 945 14.24 -40.85 -3.38
CA HIS A 945 15.46 -41.18 -2.67
C HIS A 945 15.40 -42.62 -2.13
N GLN A 946 16.20 -43.51 -2.74
CA GLN A 946 16.37 -44.88 -2.27
C GLN A 946 17.52 -44.94 -1.25
N ARG A 947 17.21 -45.29 -0.01
CA ARG A 947 18.20 -45.38 1.06
C ARG A 947 18.98 -46.67 0.91
N LYS A 948 20.29 -46.57 0.72
CA LYS A 948 21.14 -47.75 0.46
C LYS A 948 22.56 -47.45 0.91
N GLY A 949 23.21 -48.40 1.57
CA GLY A 949 24.60 -48.28 2.04
C GLY A 949 24.78 -48.28 3.56
N PHE A 950 23.71 -48.49 4.34
CA PHE A 950 23.76 -48.68 5.80
C PHE A 950 22.69 -49.64 6.30
N GLU A 951 22.89 -50.22 7.49
CA GLU A 951 21.89 -51.05 8.14
C GLU A 951 20.67 -50.21 8.52
N SER A 952 19.52 -50.54 7.93
CA SER A 952 18.27 -49.84 8.13
C SER A 952 17.14 -50.84 8.32
N ASN A 953 16.26 -50.55 9.28
CA ASN A 953 15.01 -51.29 9.46
C ASN A 953 13.92 -50.84 8.46
N LEU A 954 14.29 -50.03 7.47
CA LEU A 954 13.40 -49.47 6.45
C LEU A 954 13.50 -50.28 5.14
N ASP A 955 12.35 -50.71 4.64
CA ASP A 955 12.14 -51.51 3.44
C ASP A 955 11.43 -50.66 2.36
N HIS A 956 12.01 -50.62 1.16
CA HIS A 956 11.54 -49.78 0.06
C HIS A 956 10.52 -50.46 -0.86
N SER A 957 10.13 -51.72 -0.60
CA SER A 957 9.27 -52.52 -1.50
C SER A 957 7.93 -51.84 -1.81
N ASN A 958 7.31 -51.21 -0.81
CA ASN A 958 6.06 -50.48 -1.00
C ASN A 958 6.21 -49.27 -1.93
N ALA A 959 7.30 -48.53 -1.78
CA ALA A 959 7.57 -47.38 -2.64
C ALA A 959 7.89 -47.82 -4.07
N PHE A 960 8.67 -48.89 -4.26
CA PHE A 960 8.93 -49.43 -5.61
C PHE A 960 7.66 -49.92 -6.29
N ARG A 961 6.76 -50.59 -5.56
CA ARG A 961 5.45 -50.96 -6.08
C ARG A 961 4.68 -49.74 -6.63
N PHE A 962 4.75 -48.60 -5.93
CA PHE A 962 4.10 -47.38 -6.40
C PHE A 962 4.84 -46.76 -7.59
N ILE A 963 6.18 -46.74 -7.56
CA ILE A 963 7.00 -46.24 -8.69
C ILE A 963 6.73 -47.02 -9.98
N ASP A 964 6.61 -48.34 -9.90
CA ASP A 964 6.31 -49.19 -11.06
C ASP A 964 4.93 -48.88 -11.63
N LYS A 965 3.94 -48.64 -10.76
CA LYS A 965 2.61 -48.18 -11.16
C LYS A 965 2.67 -46.80 -11.84
N LEU A 966 3.40 -45.84 -11.27
CA LEU A 966 3.56 -44.51 -11.85
C LEU A 966 4.22 -44.57 -13.24
N ARG A 967 5.24 -45.43 -13.41
CA ARG A 967 5.89 -45.65 -14.71
C ARG A 967 4.95 -46.29 -15.72
N ALA A 968 4.11 -47.24 -15.30
CA ALA A 968 3.07 -47.82 -16.14
C ALA A 968 2.05 -46.77 -16.61
N ASP A 969 1.79 -45.76 -15.78
CA ASP A 969 0.91 -44.62 -16.10
C ASP A 969 1.63 -43.48 -16.87
N GLY A 970 2.86 -43.72 -17.35
CA GLY A 970 3.62 -42.76 -18.15
C GLY A 970 4.30 -41.65 -17.34
N LYS A 971 4.31 -41.72 -16.01
CA LYS A 971 5.03 -40.75 -15.17
C LYS A 971 6.52 -41.08 -15.13
N GLN A 972 7.35 -40.05 -15.26
CA GLN A 972 8.79 -40.18 -15.12
C GLN A 972 9.18 -40.10 -13.65
N VAL A 973 9.81 -41.16 -13.14
CA VAL A 973 10.35 -41.22 -11.78
C VAL A 973 11.84 -41.50 -11.82
N VAL A 974 12.62 -40.54 -11.35
CA VAL A 974 14.07 -40.63 -11.17
C VAL A 974 14.35 -41.22 -9.79
N VAL A 975 15.03 -42.36 -9.77
CA VAL A 975 15.42 -43.04 -8.52
C VAL A 975 16.90 -42.81 -8.28
N THR A 976 17.22 -42.23 -7.13
CA THR A 976 18.61 -41.95 -6.71
C THR A 976 18.93 -42.76 -5.46
N GLU A 977 19.82 -43.74 -5.60
CA GLU A 977 20.38 -44.50 -4.48
C GLU A 977 21.34 -43.60 -3.70
N SER A 978 21.21 -43.51 -2.38
CA SER A 978 22.18 -42.79 -1.53
C SER A 978 22.18 -43.26 -0.07
N ASP A 979 23.33 -43.12 0.59
CA ASP A 979 23.60 -43.39 2.01
C ASP A 979 23.73 -42.12 2.85
N HIS A 980 23.45 -40.92 2.32
CA HIS A 980 23.76 -39.64 2.98
C HIS A 980 23.14 -39.48 4.39
N GLU A 981 22.06 -40.19 4.71
CA GLU A 981 21.47 -40.23 6.05
C GLU A 981 22.44 -40.71 7.15
N ILE A 982 23.48 -41.46 6.77
CA ILE A 982 24.48 -42.02 7.68
C ILE A 982 25.42 -40.93 8.25
N ILE A 983 25.44 -39.72 7.69
CA ILE A 983 26.22 -38.57 8.20
C ILE A 983 25.87 -38.29 9.67
N ARG A 984 24.60 -38.45 10.06
CA ARG A 984 24.15 -38.23 11.45
C ARG A 984 24.86 -39.11 12.48
N SER A 985 25.29 -40.31 12.08
CA SER A 985 25.98 -41.26 12.96
C SER A 985 27.33 -40.74 13.43
N ASP A 986 27.99 -39.90 12.63
CA ASP A 986 29.25 -39.23 13.00
C ASP A 986 29.09 -38.27 14.18
N PHE A 987 27.86 -37.79 14.40
CA PHE A 987 27.51 -36.86 15.46
C PHE A 987 26.68 -37.52 16.57
N GLY A 988 26.81 -38.84 16.72
CA GLY A 988 26.16 -39.62 17.78
C GLY A 988 24.64 -39.72 17.66
N LYS A 989 24.07 -39.50 16.45
CA LYS A 989 22.63 -39.64 16.17
C LYS A 989 22.39 -40.88 15.29
N SER A 990 21.21 -41.48 15.39
CA SER A 990 20.83 -42.54 14.44
C SER A 990 20.75 -41.99 13.00
N PRO A 991 20.96 -42.84 11.96
CA PRO A 991 20.78 -42.45 10.57
C PRO A 991 19.44 -41.74 10.32
N GLY A 992 19.47 -40.68 9.51
CA GLY A 992 18.33 -39.85 9.15
C GLY A 992 18.74 -38.58 8.41
N PHE A 993 17.80 -37.70 8.10
CA PHE A 993 18.11 -36.42 7.43
C PHE A 993 18.66 -35.38 8.40
N SER A 994 19.74 -34.69 8.02
CA SER A 994 20.40 -33.66 8.83
C SER A 994 19.55 -32.40 8.98
N THR A 995 18.85 -32.04 7.92
CA THR A 995 17.85 -30.96 7.85
C THR A 995 16.61 -31.48 7.15
N ASP A 996 15.48 -30.78 7.25
CA ASP A 996 14.25 -31.17 6.56
C ASP A 996 14.40 -31.17 5.02
N ILE A 997 15.26 -30.29 4.47
CA ILE A 997 15.55 -30.21 3.03
C ILE A 997 16.56 -31.28 2.58
N ALA A 998 17.32 -31.90 3.51
CA ALA A 998 18.31 -32.92 3.14
C ALA A 998 17.69 -34.10 2.36
N GLY A 999 16.43 -34.43 2.67
CA GLY A 999 15.67 -35.45 1.93
C GLY A 999 15.31 -35.08 0.49
N ALA A 1000 15.59 -33.85 0.05
CA ALA A 1000 15.40 -33.35 -1.31
C ALA A 1000 16.73 -33.00 -2.01
N VAL A 1001 17.88 -33.29 -1.41
CA VAL A 1001 19.20 -32.96 -1.98
C VAL A 1001 19.43 -33.60 -3.34
N HIS A 1002 18.95 -34.83 -3.55
CA HIS A 1002 19.01 -35.47 -4.87
C HIS A 1002 18.24 -34.70 -5.94
N VAL A 1003 17.18 -33.95 -5.58
CA VAL A 1003 16.45 -33.07 -6.50
C VAL A 1003 17.28 -31.83 -6.84
N ILE A 1004 17.90 -31.21 -5.83
CA ILE A 1004 18.78 -30.04 -6.00
C ILE A 1004 19.95 -30.39 -6.91
N LEU A 1005 20.63 -31.52 -6.69
CA LEU A 1005 21.77 -31.97 -7.51
C LEU A 1005 21.41 -32.28 -8.97
N LEU A 1006 20.13 -32.54 -9.24
CA LEU A 1006 19.63 -32.87 -10.57
C LEU A 1006 18.93 -31.68 -11.25
N ALA A 1007 18.98 -30.49 -10.64
CA ALA A 1007 18.24 -29.34 -11.10
C ALA A 1007 18.64 -28.89 -12.51
N ASP A 1008 19.92 -28.77 -12.83
CA ASP A 1008 20.33 -28.33 -14.18
C ASP A 1008 20.10 -29.39 -15.25
N TYR A 1009 20.33 -30.66 -14.91
CA TYR A 1009 20.13 -31.77 -15.85
C TYR A 1009 18.67 -31.90 -16.29
N TYR A 1010 17.73 -31.48 -15.45
CA TYR A 1010 16.31 -31.50 -15.75
C TYR A 1010 15.70 -30.10 -15.88
N GLU A 1011 16.49 -29.03 -15.92
CA GLU A 1011 16.03 -27.64 -16.07
C GLU A 1011 14.99 -27.23 -15.01
N LEU A 1012 15.27 -27.54 -13.74
CA LEU A 1012 14.37 -27.29 -12.63
C LEU A 1012 14.37 -25.82 -12.19
N ASP A 1013 13.18 -25.29 -11.92
CA ASP A 1013 12.93 -23.95 -11.42
C ASP A 1013 12.55 -23.92 -9.92
N GLY A 1014 12.29 -25.08 -9.33
CA GLY A 1014 11.92 -25.22 -7.94
C GLY A 1014 11.97 -26.65 -7.43
N VAL A 1015 12.06 -26.76 -6.11
CA VAL A 1015 12.08 -28.02 -5.36
C VAL A 1015 10.80 -28.12 -4.55
N ALA A 1016 9.94 -29.07 -4.94
CA ALA A 1016 8.69 -29.35 -4.28
C ALA A 1016 8.85 -30.42 -3.20
N MET A 1017 8.13 -30.25 -2.09
CA MET A 1017 8.08 -31.22 -0.99
C MET A 1017 6.67 -31.41 -0.42
N GLY A 1018 6.41 -32.61 0.11
CA GLY A 1018 5.15 -32.95 0.76
C GLY A 1018 5.12 -32.56 2.23
N MET A 1019 4.71 -31.33 2.52
CA MET A 1019 4.47 -30.85 3.90
C MET A 1019 3.00 -30.45 4.05
N PRO A 1020 2.24 -31.11 4.94
CA PRO A 1020 0.82 -30.84 5.12
C PRO A 1020 0.58 -29.63 6.04
N LEU A 1021 -0.67 -29.18 6.12
CA LEU A 1021 -1.14 -28.10 6.98
C LEU A 1021 -0.73 -28.26 8.44
N GLU A 1022 -0.77 -29.49 8.96
CA GLU A 1022 -0.49 -29.78 10.38
C GLU A 1022 0.99 -29.71 10.76
N ASN A 1023 1.89 -29.57 9.79
CA ASN A 1023 3.29 -29.20 10.05
C ASN A 1023 3.57 -27.74 9.70
N SER A 1024 2.64 -27.08 9.02
CA SER A 1024 2.84 -25.75 8.44
C SER A 1024 2.16 -24.70 9.32
N TYR A 1025 0.84 -24.58 9.26
CA TYR A 1025 0.08 -23.60 10.04
C TYR A 1025 -0.23 -24.06 11.48
N LEU A 1026 0.01 -25.34 11.80
CA LEU A 1026 0.00 -25.84 13.17
C LEU A 1026 1.38 -26.39 13.53
N PHE A 1027 2.16 -25.73 14.39
CA PHE A 1027 3.45 -26.23 14.85
C PHE A 1027 3.30 -27.60 15.51
N HIS A 1028 3.86 -28.65 14.89
CA HIS A 1028 3.69 -30.06 15.28
C HIS A 1028 2.21 -30.50 15.45
N GLY A 1029 1.28 -29.86 14.76
CA GLY A 1029 -0.14 -30.21 14.73
C GLY A 1029 -0.93 -29.82 15.99
N HIS A 1030 -0.39 -28.98 16.88
CA HIS A 1030 -1.09 -28.60 18.13
C HIS A 1030 -1.19 -27.11 18.40
N LYS A 1031 -0.35 -26.27 17.76
CA LYS A 1031 -0.31 -24.83 18.00
C LYS A 1031 -0.30 -24.01 16.72
N GLY A 1032 -1.29 -23.13 16.54
CA GLY A 1032 -1.39 -22.20 15.43
C GLY A 1032 -0.16 -21.32 15.27
N ARG A 1033 0.29 -21.14 14.02
CA ARG A 1033 1.36 -20.20 13.67
C ARG A 1033 1.14 -19.62 12.28
N ASN A 1034 1.55 -18.37 12.09
CA ASN A 1034 1.74 -17.82 10.75
C ASN A 1034 2.99 -18.46 10.14
N PHE A 1035 2.80 -19.40 9.21
CA PHE A 1035 3.88 -20.16 8.59
C PHE A 1035 4.85 -19.28 7.77
N ASN A 1036 4.34 -18.23 7.12
CA ASN A 1036 5.09 -17.31 6.25
C ASN A 1036 6.09 -16.49 7.06
N SER A 1037 5.77 -16.23 8.33
CA SER A 1037 6.66 -15.56 9.26
C SER A 1037 7.75 -16.47 9.86
N SER A 1038 7.64 -17.79 9.68
CA SER A 1038 8.50 -18.77 10.36
C SER A 1038 9.95 -18.76 9.87
N SER A 1039 10.88 -19.04 10.79
CA SER A 1039 12.31 -19.19 10.47
C SER A 1039 12.56 -20.28 9.42
N TYR A 1040 11.78 -21.37 9.45
CA TYR A 1040 11.83 -22.42 8.45
C TYR A 1040 11.56 -21.89 7.04
N TRP A 1041 10.46 -21.15 6.85
CA TRP A 1041 10.09 -20.61 5.54
C TRP A 1041 11.12 -19.59 5.08
N LYS A 1042 11.33 -18.51 5.86
CA LYS A 1042 12.24 -17.40 5.51
C LYS A 1042 13.66 -17.86 5.16
N THR A 1043 14.20 -18.82 5.92
CA THR A 1043 15.56 -19.31 5.70
C THR A 1043 15.64 -20.16 4.45
N ASN A 1044 14.76 -21.17 4.31
CA ASN A 1044 14.88 -22.13 3.22
C ASN A 1044 14.40 -21.58 1.88
N SER A 1045 13.34 -20.75 1.86
CA SER A 1045 12.88 -20.10 0.63
C SER A 1045 13.95 -19.15 0.10
N SER A 1046 14.60 -18.38 0.97
CA SER A 1046 15.70 -17.47 0.59
C SER A 1046 16.93 -18.23 0.06
N ILE A 1047 17.37 -19.30 0.75
CA ILE A 1047 18.53 -20.10 0.32
C ILE A 1047 18.28 -20.72 -1.05
N LEU A 1048 17.14 -21.39 -1.24
CA LEU A 1048 16.83 -22.03 -2.51
C LEU A 1048 16.61 -20.98 -3.63
N GLN A 1049 15.92 -19.87 -3.34
CA GLN A 1049 15.67 -18.81 -4.33
C GLN A 1049 16.98 -18.18 -4.81
N ARG A 1050 17.95 -18.00 -3.91
CA ARG A 1050 19.31 -17.60 -4.26
C ARG A 1050 19.97 -18.61 -5.20
N ALA A 1051 19.76 -19.91 -5.04
CA ALA A 1051 20.22 -20.92 -5.99
C ALA A 1051 19.36 -21.06 -7.26
N GLY A 1052 18.46 -20.11 -7.54
CA GLY A 1052 17.55 -20.18 -8.69
C GLY A 1052 16.51 -21.31 -8.59
N LEU A 1053 16.14 -21.71 -7.38
CA LEU A 1053 15.12 -22.74 -7.10
C LEU A 1053 14.06 -22.20 -6.14
N ASP A 1054 12.80 -22.18 -6.52
CA ASP A 1054 11.74 -21.89 -5.55
C ASP A 1054 11.53 -23.08 -4.59
N LEU A 1055 11.30 -22.80 -3.30
CA LEU A 1055 10.78 -23.81 -2.38
C LEU A 1055 9.27 -23.94 -2.61
N LEU A 1056 8.83 -25.07 -3.15
CA LEU A 1056 7.42 -25.29 -3.47
C LEU A 1056 6.80 -26.24 -2.44
N LEU A 1057 5.69 -25.86 -1.82
CA LEU A 1057 4.98 -26.67 -0.82
C LEU A 1057 3.50 -26.85 -1.20
N PRO A 1058 3.17 -27.63 -2.23
CA PRO A 1058 1.83 -27.62 -2.84
C PRO A 1058 0.70 -28.04 -1.88
N ALA A 1059 1.01 -28.87 -0.89
CA ALA A 1059 0.05 -29.36 0.10
C ALA A 1059 0.07 -28.57 1.42
N VAL A 1060 0.74 -27.41 1.49
CA VAL A 1060 0.96 -26.66 2.75
C VAL A 1060 -0.34 -26.14 3.39
N GLY A 1061 -1.38 -25.90 2.57
CA GLY A 1061 -2.73 -25.56 3.02
C GLY A 1061 -3.66 -26.76 3.19
N ALA A 1062 -3.24 -27.97 2.80
CA ALA A 1062 -4.05 -29.17 2.84
C ALA A 1062 -3.66 -30.06 4.02
N SER A 1063 -4.65 -30.48 4.81
CA SER A 1063 -4.42 -31.44 5.89
C SER A 1063 -4.05 -32.82 5.35
N GLU A 1064 -3.58 -33.71 6.23
CA GLU A 1064 -3.35 -35.10 5.85
C GLU A 1064 -4.64 -35.83 5.37
N ILE A 1065 -5.82 -35.36 5.79
CA ILE A 1065 -7.12 -35.89 5.35
C ILE A 1065 -7.38 -35.48 3.90
N ILE A 1066 -7.15 -34.21 3.58
CA ILE A 1066 -7.33 -33.67 2.23
C ILE A 1066 -6.31 -34.33 1.30
N ASN A 1067 -5.07 -34.49 1.74
CA ASN A 1067 -4.05 -35.21 0.98
C ASN A 1067 -4.47 -36.66 0.68
N GLN A 1068 -5.12 -37.35 1.63
CA GLN A 1068 -5.66 -38.69 1.41
C GLN A 1068 -6.78 -38.68 0.35
N ARG A 1069 -7.71 -37.73 0.40
CA ARG A 1069 -8.78 -37.57 -0.62
C ARG A 1069 -8.22 -37.31 -2.01
N ILE A 1070 -7.21 -36.43 -2.14
CA ILE A 1070 -6.53 -36.13 -3.41
C ILE A 1070 -5.95 -37.41 -4.02
N VAL A 1071 -5.33 -38.25 -3.19
CA VAL A 1071 -4.70 -39.49 -3.64
C VAL A 1071 -5.74 -40.54 -4.05
N GLU A 1072 -6.86 -40.63 -3.34
CA GLU A 1072 -8.01 -41.48 -3.68
C GLU A 1072 -8.62 -41.09 -5.03
N GLU A 1073 -8.89 -39.78 -5.24
CA GLU A 1073 -9.36 -39.29 -6.54
C GLU A 1073 -8.36 -39.52 -7.68
N SER A 1074 -7.07 -39.55 -7.37
CA SER A 1074 -6.02 -39.79 -8.35
C SER A 1074 -5.84 -41.28 -8.68
N GLY A 1075 -6.59 -42.19 -8.01
CA GLY A 1075 -6.50 -43.64 -8.22
C GLY A 1075 -5.21 -44.27 -7.70
N TYR A 1076 -4.57 -43.66 -6.71
CA TYR A 1076 -3.27 -44.09 -6.17
C TYR A 1076 -3.31 -44.47 -4.69
N ASP A 1077 -4.48 -44.52 -4.06
CA ASP A 1077 -4.66 -44.84 -2.64
C ASP A 1077 -4.17 -46.23 -2.26
N ASP A 1078 -4.38 -47.22 -3.13
CA ASP A 1078 -3.86 -48.57 -2.95
C ASP A 1078 -2.33 -48.66 -3.06
N TYR A 1079 -1.67 -47.60 -3.55
CA TYR A 1079 -0.23 -47.55 -3.81
C TYR A 1079 0.54 -46.59 -2.90
N ALA A 1080 -0.06 -45.47 -2.46
CA ALA A 1080 0.55 -44.39 -1.67
C ALA A 1080 0.85 -44.76 -0.20
N GLU A 1081 1.30 -45.99 0.03
CA GLU A 1081 1.60 -46.55 1.34
C GLU A 1081 3.09 -46.48 1.63
N SER A 1082 3.53 -45.36 2.20
CA SER A 1082 4.92 -45.13 2.63
C SER A 1082 5.30 -45.85 3.93
N CYS A 1083 4.72 -47.02 4.19
CA CYS A 1083 5.16 -47.87 5.29
C CYS A 1083 6.48 -48.53 4.90
N LEU A 1084 7.56 -48.04 5.49
CA LEU A 1084 8.89 -48.61 5.31
C LEU A 1084 9.19 -49.74 6.30
N ARG A 1085 8.27 -50.17 7.17
CA ARG A 1085 8.54 -51.27 8.13
C ARG A 1085 7.92 -52.60 7.72
N SER A 1086 7.27 -52.65 6.55
CA SER A 1086 6.74 -53.90 5.98
C SER A 1086 7.75 -54.46 5.00
N LYS A 1087 8.05 -55.75 5.13
CA LYS A 1087 8.90 -56.49 4.18
C LYS A 1087 8.14 -57.02 2.97
N GLU A 1088 6.83 -56.85 2.95
CA GLU A 1088 5.95 -57.30 1.87
C GLU A 1088 5.29 -56.09 1.22
N GLY A 1089 5.48 -55.94 -0.10
CA GLY A 1089 4.83 -54.91 -0.90
C GLY A 1089 3.31 -55.06 -0.87
N GLY A 1090 2.60 -53.95 -0.68
CA GLY A 1090 1.15 -53.92 -0.49
C GLY A 1090 0.69 -54.16 0.95
N LYS A 1091 1.60 -54.41 1.90
CA LYS A 1091 1.28 -54.53 3.32
C LYS A 1091 1.89 -53.39 4.14
N VAL A 1092 1.24 -53.07 5.26
CA VAL A 1092 1.72 -52.11 6.26
C VAL A 1092 2.03 -52.84 7.56
N CYS A 1093 2.99 -52.34 8.36
CA CYS A 1093 3.39 -53.04 9.59
C CYS A 1093 2.32 -53.05 10.69
N GLY A 1094 1.34 -52.14 10.62
CA GLY A 1094 0.21 -52.03 11.56
C GLY A 1094 0.57 -51.65 13.01
N LYS A 1095 1.87 -51.54 13.33
CA LYS A 1095 2.38 -51.41 14.71
C LYS A 1095 3.13 -50.10 14.99
N CYS A 1096 3.37 -49.26 13.98
CA CYS A 1096 4.06 -47.98 14.15
C CYS A 1096 3.09 -46.80 14.19
N TRP A 1097 3.55 -45.65 14.70
CA TRP A 1097 2.74 -44.43 14.81
C TRP A 1097 2.10 -43.99 13.48
N LYS A 1098 2.86 -44.11 12.38
CA LYS A 1098 2.39 -43.75 11.03
C LYS A 1098 1.27 -44.68 10.54
N CYS A 1099 1.35 -45.98 10.84
CA CYS A 1099 0.30 -46.95 10.49
C CYS A 1099 -0.93 -46.76 11.36
N PHE A 1100 -0.76 -46.51 12.66
CA PHE A 1100 -1.85 -46.17 13.57
C PHE A 1100 -2.65 -44.99 13.04
N ARG A 1101 -2.01 -43.83 12.88
CA ARG A 1101 -2.66 -42.60 12.40
C ARG A 1101 -3.43 -42.81 11.09
N LYS A 1102 -2.82 -43.46 10.09
CA LYS A 1102 -3.46 -43.72 8.80
C LYS A 1102 -4.62 -44.72 8.87
N ASN A 1103 -4.46 -45.82 9.60
CA ASN A 1103 -5.52 -46.84 9.73
C ASN A 1103 -6.70 -46.29 10.54
N SER A 1104 -6.43 -45.50 11.58
CA SER A 1104 -7.44 -44.80 12.38
C SER A 1104 -8.21 -43.76 11.55
N LEU A 1105 -7.55 -43.00 10.67
CA LEU A 1105 -8.23 -42.11 9.71
C LEU A 1105 -9.19 -42.88 8.79
N LYS A 1106 -8.83 -44.12 8.41
CA LYS A 1106 -9.69 -45.04 7.63
C LYS A 1106 -10.69 -45.83 8.49
N GLY A 1107 -10.81 -45.52 9.79
CA GLY A 1107 -11.71 -46.20 10.74
C GLY A 1107 -11.37 -47.68 11.00
N LYS A 1108 -10.19 -48.16 10.60
CA LYS A 1108 -9.78 -49.55 10.76
C LYS A 1108 -9.33 -49.81 12.21
N GLN A 1109 -9.55 -51.02 12.70
CA GLN A 1109 -9.03 -51.43 14.01
C GLN A 1109 -7.51 -51.35 14.05
N VAL A 1110 -6.98 -50.82 15.15
CA VAL A 1110 -5.54 -50.64 15.39
C VAL A 1110 -5.07 -51.35 16.65
N SER A 1111 -3.80 -51.72 16.70
CA SER A 1111 -3.17 -52.34 17.88
C SER A 1111 -2.63 -51.25 18.81
N LEU A 1112 -3.08 -51.20 20.07
CA LEU A 1112 -2.63 -50.21 21.08
C LEU A 1112 -1.47 -50.74 21.91
N GLN A 1113 -0.38 -51.13 21.25
CA GLN A 1113 0.80 -51.69 21.94
C GLN A 1113 2.10 -51.07 21.41
N GLY A 1114 3.14 -51.10 22.23
CA GLY A 1114 4.49 -50.67 21.83
C GLY A 1114 4.60 -49.18 21.53
N GLU A 1115 5.06 -48.83 20.32
CA GLU A 1115 5.33 -47.45 19.91
C GLU A 1115 4.09 -46.54 19.98
N ILE A 1116 2.92 -47.10 19.70
CA ILE A 1116 1.64 -46.35 19.68
C ILE A 1116 1.31 -45.86 21.08
N GLU A 1117 1.40 -46.74 22.07
CA GLU A 1117 1.17 -46.42 23.48
C GLU A 1117 2.16 -45.35 23.98
N ILE A 1118 3.45 -45.47 23.59
CA ILE A 1118 4.49 -44.50 23.97
C ILE A 1118 4.14 -43.09 23.47
N PHE A 1119 3.67 -42.95 22.23
CA PHE A 1119 3.32 -41.65 21.67
C PHE A 1119 1.98 -41.11 22.20
N LEU A 1120 1.03 -41.98 22.54
CA LEU A 1120 -0.22 -41.57 23.23
C LEU A 1120 0.03 -41.02 24.64
N HIS A 1121 1.14 -41.37 25.29
CA HIS A 1121 1.55 -40.78 26.58
C HIS A 1121 2.30 -39.44 26.45
N LYS A 1122 2.76 -39.04 25.26
CA LYS A 1122 3.56 -37.81 25.09
C LYS A 1122 2.68 -36.58 24.92
N ARG A 1123 3.05 -35.47 25.57
CA ARG A 1123 2.42 -34.16 25.40
C ARG A 1123 3.47 -33.13 24.94
N PRO A 1124 3.19 -32.31 23.92
CA PRO A 1124 2.02 -32.39 23.02
C PRO A 1124 2.01 -33.70 22.22
N LEU A 1125 0.81 -34.14 21.79
CA LEU A 1125 0.68 -35.30 20.90
C LEU A 1125 1.39 -35.03 19.58
N LYS A 1126 2.01 -36.07 18.99
CA LYS A 1126 2.65 -35.96 17.67
C LYS A 1126 1.58 -35.82 16.59
N GLN A 1127 1.52 -34.66 15.91
CA GLN A 1127 0.48 -34.32 14.93
C GLN A 1127 -0.91 -34.34 15.58
N ALA A 1128 -1.01 -33.63 16.71
CA ALA A 1128 -2.11 -33.76 17.66
C ALA A 1128 -3.50 -33.69 17.03
N ILE A 1129 -3.79 -32.66 16.23
CA ILE A 1129 -5.12 -32.46 15.66
C ILE A 1129 -5.56 -33.64 14.78
N SER A 1130 -4.71 -34.10 13.85
CA SER A 1130 -5.03 -35.23 12.96
C SER A 1130 -5.09 -36.54 13.74
N THR A 1131 -4.30 -36.70 14.80
CA THR A 1131 -4.36 -37.86 15.70
C THR A 1131 -5.67 -37.88 16.48
N LEU A 1132 -6.10 -36.77 17.08
CA LEU A 1132 -7.35 -36.67 17.82
C LEU A 1132 -8.55 -36.92 16.91
N TYR A 1133 -8.57 -36.28 15.75
CA TYR A 1133 -9.57 -36.50 14.71
C TYR A 1133 -9.60 -37.96 14.22
N ALA A 1134 -8.45 -38.63 14.12
CA ALA A 1134 -8.36 -40.04 13.75
C ALA A 1134 -8.88 -40.98 14.85
N ILE A 1135 -8.60 -40.68 16.12
CA ILE A 1135 -9.10 -41.46 17.27
C ILE A 1135 -10.63 -41.36 17.36
N GLN A 1136 -11.21 -40.20 17.06
CA GLN A 1136 -12.67 -40.01 17.01
C GLN A 1136 -13.36 -40.94 16.00
N ARG A 1137 -12.64 -41.42 14.98
CA ARG A 1137 -13.13 -42.31 13.91
C ARG A 1137 -12.86 -43.79 14.15
N LEU A 1138 -12.20 -44.16 15.25
CA LEU A 1138 -12.04 -45.56 15.63
C LEU A 1138 -13.36 -46.18 16.12
N PRO A 1139 -13.50 -47.52 16.04
CA PRO A 1139 -14.61 -48.22 16.68
C PRO A 1139 -14.74 -47.83 18.15
N GLU A 1140 -15.99 -47.68 18.64
CA GLU A 1140 -16.28 -47.14 19.97
C GLU A 1140 -15.53 -47.88 21.10
N SER A 1141 -15.37 -49.20 20.98
CA SER A 1141 -14.62 -50.02 21.94
C SER A 1141 -13.15 -49.64 22.05
N GLN A 1142 -12.50 -49.27 20.94
CA GLN A 1142 -11.10 -48.84 20.93
C GLN A 1142 -10.93 -47.40 21.43
N ARG A 1143 -11.87 -46.51 21.05
CA ARG A 1143 -11.88 -45.13 21.54
C ARG A 1143 -12.04 -45.08 23.07
N LYS A 1144 -12.98 -45.85 23.62
CA LYS A 1144 -13.17 -45.97 25.08
C LYS A 1144 -11.94 -46.53 25.78
N LEU A 1145 -11.26 -47.51 25.18
CA LEU A 1145 -10.02 -48.06 25.73
C LEU A 1145 -8.88 -47.01 25.78
N ILE A 1146 -8.75 -46.18 24.73
CA ILE A 1146 -7.79 -45.05 24.71
C ILE A 1146 -8.14 -44.01 25.78
N GLN A 1147 -9.42 -43.64 25.93
CA GLN A 1147 -9.88 -42.71 26.96
C GLN A 1147 -9.62 -43.24 28.38
N GLN A 1148 -9.81 -44.55 28.60
CA GLN A 1148 -9.51 -45.19 29.89
C GLN A 1148 -8.02 -45.19 30.22
N ASN A 1149 -7.15 -45.45 29.23
CA ASN A 1149 -5.70 -45.51 29.43
C ASN A 1149 -5.05 -44.10 29.46
N HIS A 1150 -5.68 -43.10 28.83
CA HIS A 1150 -5.21 -41.73 28.74
C HIS A 1150 -6.36 -40.75 29.05
N PRO A 1151 -6.78 -40.67 30.32
CA PRO A 1151 -7.92 -39.84 30.71
C PRO A 1151 -7.71 -38.34 30.43
N ASP A 1152 -6.46 -37.90 30.34
CA ASP A 1152 -6.11 -36.53 29.99
C ASP A 1152 -6.42 -36.17 28.51
N LEU A 1153 -6.71 -37.15 27.66
CA LEU A 1153 -7.20 -36.94 26.30
C LEU A 1153 -8.73 -36.83 26.21
N GLU A 1154 -9.47 -37.14 27.27
CA GLU A 1154 -10.95 -37.18 27.23
C GLU A 1154 -11.53 -35.84 26.76
N THR A 1155 -11.16 -34.74 27.42
CA THR A 1155 -11.61 -33.39 27.05
C THR A 1155 -11.18 -32.96 25.65
N LEU A 1156 -10.02 -33.45 25.17
CA LEU A 1156 -9.56 -33.17 23.82
C LEU A 1156 -10.35 -33.98 22.78
N LEU A 1157 -10.74 -35.21 23.10
CA LEU A 1157 -11.49 -36.07 22.19
C LEU A 1157 -12.96 -35.65 22.04
N ASP A 1158 -13.49 -34.82 22.93
CA ASP A 1158 -14.83 -34.24 22.84
C ASP A 1158 -14.92 -33.00 21.93
N GLN A 1159 -13.78 -32.42 21.52
CA GLN A 1159 -13.76 -31.23 20.67
C GLN A 1159 -14.05 -31.53 19.20
N ASP A 1160 -14.60 -30.55 18.48
CA ASP A 1160 -14.77 -30.65 17.03
C ASP A 1160 -13.50 -30.24 16.27
N TYR A 1161 -12.98 -31.20 15.49
CA TYR A 1161 -11.83 -31.06 14.60
C TYR A 1161 -12.20 -31.11 13.12
N SER A 1162 -13.48 -30.96 12.75
CA SER A 1162 -13.95 -30.95 11.36
C SER A 1162 -13.25 -29.93 10.46
N LEU A 1163 -12.70 -28.85 11.03
CA LEU A 1163 -11.99 -27.81 10.26
C LEU A 1163 -10.84 -28.34 9.40
N ILE A 1164 -10.16 -29.41 9.84
CA ILE A 1164 -9.06 -30.00 9.03
C ILE A 1164 -9.58 -30.79 7.82
N GLU A 1165 -10.89 -30.85 7.59
CA GLU A 1165 -11.47 -31.34 6.34
C GLU A 1165 -11.53 -30.26 5.24
N ARG A 1166 -11.22 -29.00 5.58
CA ARG A 1166 -11.16 -27.83 4.69
C ARG A 1166 -9.71 -27.34 4.54
N TYR A 1167 -9.33 -26.77 3.39
CA TYR A 1167 -7.96 -26.31 3.16
C TYR A 1167 -7.78 -24.84 3.60
N CYS A 1168 -6.62 -24.49 4.16
CA CYS A 1168 -6.33 -23.12 4.64
C CYS A 1168 -5.90 -22.21 3.48
N PRO A 1169 -6.65 -21.16 3.10
CA PRO A 1169 -6.38 -20.35 1.91
C PRO A 1169 -5.07 -19.55 1.95
N LEU A 1170 -4.47 -19.36 3.14
CA LEU A 1170 -3.20 -18.65 3.33
C LEU A 1170 -2.00 -19.30 2.61
N PHE A 1171 -2.14 -20.54 2.13
CA PHE A 1171 -1.10 -21.17 1.33
C PHE A 1171 -0.81 -20.41 0.02
N SER A 1172 -1.80 -19.66 -0.48
CA SER A 1172 -1.69 -18.87 -1.71
C SER A 1172 -0.56 -17.82 -1.63
N GLU A 1173 -0.29 -17.29 -0.44
CA GLU A 1173 0.76 -16.28 -0.19
C GLU A 1173 2.19 -16.80 -0.41
N ILE A 1174 2.42 -18.12 -0.41
CA ILE A 1174 3.75 -18.73 -0.50
C ILE A 1174 3.98 -19.60 -1.71
N ILE A 1175 2.95 -19.83 -2.52
CA ILE A 1175 3.06 -20.54 -3.78
C ILE A 1175 3.23 -19.52 -4.91
N PRO A 1176 4.28 -19.63 -5.74
CA PRO A 1176 4.43 -18.77 -6.91
C PRO A 1176 3.21 -18.81 -7.81
N GLU A 1177 2.79 -17.66 -8.33
CA GLU A 1177 1.58 -17.47 -9.16
C GLU A 1177 1.47 -18.50 -10.30
N LYS A 1178 2.60 -18.82 -10.94
CA LYS A 1178 2.74 -19.84 -11.99
C LYS A 1178 2.15 -21.21 -11.62
N TYR A 1179 2.16 -21.59 -10.34
CA TYR A 1179 1.66 -22.88 -9.86
C TYR A 1179 0.30 -22.77 -9.15
N LEU A 1180 -0.08 -21.57 -8.72
CA LEU A 1180 -1.16 -21.33 -7.78
C LEU A 1180 -2.53 -21.73 -8.35
N SER A 1181 -2.86 -21.28 -9.55
CA SER A 1181 -4.18 -21.51 -10.18
C SER A 1181 -4.52 -22.99 -10.33
N ARG A 1182 -3.54 -23.82 -10.70
CA ARG A 1182 -3.71 -25.27 -10.82
C ARG A 1182 -3.90 -25.94 -9.46
N ILE A 1183 -3.12 -25.53 -8.47
CA ILE A 1183 -3.18 -26.10 -7.12
C ILE A 1183 -4.55 -25.80 -6.50
N ILE A 1184 -5.02 -24.55 -6.58
CA ILE A 1184 -6.36 -24.14 -6.13
C ILE A 1184 -7.43 -24.98 -6.83
N LYS A 1185 -7.41 -25.03 -8.17
CA LYS A 1185 -8.41 -25.79 -8.94
C LYS A 1185 -8.49 -27.27 -8.55
N LYS A 1186 -7.36 -27.89 -8.20
CA LYS A 1186 -7.34 -29.30 -7.77
C LYS A 1186 -7.72 -29.47 -6.30
N LEU A 1187 -7.44 -28.49 -5.45
CA LEU A 1187 -7.92 -28.46 -4.05
C LEU A 1187 -9.44 -28.28 -3.99
N ASP A 1188 -9.98 -27.35 -4.78
CA ASP A 1188 -11.43 -27.11 -4.88
C ASP A 1188 -12.21 -28.34 -5.37
N SER A 1189 -11.55 -29.28 -6.06
CA SER A 1189 -12.21 -30.54 -6.46
C SER A 1189 -12.37 -31.54 -5.32
N VAL A 1190 -11.60 -31.42 -4.23
CA VAL A 1190 -11.52 -32.43 -3.13
C VAL A 1190 -11.97 -31.91 -1.77
N ALA A 1191 -11.91 -30.59 -1.56
CA ALA A 1191 -12.17 -29.95 -0.27
C ALA A 1191 -12.54 -28.48 -0.47
N GLU A 1192 -13.40 -27.97 0.39
CA GLU A 1192 -13.72 -26.53 0.42
C GLU A 1192 -12.61 -25.73 1.11
N PRO A 1193 -12.42 -24.46 0.74
CA PRO A 1193 -11.55 -23.55 1.50
C PRO A 1193 -12.13 -23.33 2.91
N MET A 1194 -11.26 -23.12 3.89
CA MET A 1194 -11.64 -22.59 5.21
C MET A 1194 -12.19 -21.16 5.06
N THR A 1195 -13.26 -20.86 5.77
CA THR A 1195 -13.74 -19.49 6.00
C THR A 1195 -12.75 -18.67 6.84
N GLU A 1196 -12.90 -17.35 6.83
CA GLU A 1196 -12.08 -16.46 7.67
C GLU A 1196 -12.11 -16.82 9.16
N GLN A 1197 -13.28 -17.17 9.67
CA GLN A 1197 -13.44 -17.58 11.05
C GLN A 1197 -12.70 -18.89 11.36
N GLU A 1198 -12.71 -19.85 10.44
CA GLU A 1198 -12.09 -21.17 10.62
C GLU A 1198 -10.56 -21.10 10.57
N TYR A 1199 -9.96 -20.38 9.61
CA TYR A 1199 -8.50 -20.25 9.60
C TYR A 1199 -8.00 -19.29 10.70
N SER A 1200 -8.81 -18.30 11.13
CA SER A 1200 -8.49 -17.51 12.33
C SER A 1200 -8.46 -18.40 13.57
N ARG A 1201 -9.45 -19.30 13.73
CA ARG A 1201 -9.46 -20.33 14.80
C ARG A 1201 -8.25 -21.27 14.70
N LEU A 1202 -7.84 -21.66 13.49
CA LEU A 1202 -6.63 -22.46 13.25
C LEU A 1202 -5.37 -21.74 13.75
N LEU A 1203 -5.22 -20.45 13.42
CA LEU A 1203 -4.05 -19.65 13.80
C LEU A 1203 -3.99 -19.32 15.30
N SER A 1204 -5.15 -19.22 15.97
CA SER A 1204 -5.22 -18.99 17.43
C SER A 1204 -5.19 -20.28 18.26
N MET A 1205 -5.15 -21.45 17.63
CA MET A 1205 -5.28 -22.74 18.31
C MET A 1205 -4.06 -23.05 19.19
N ASP A 1206 -4.29 -23.53 20.42
CA ASP A 1206 -3.27 -24.17 21.25
C ASP A 1206 -3.91 -25.32 22.04
N LEU A 1207 -3.76 -26.56 21.54
CA LEU A 1207 -4.46 -27.73 22.09
C LEU A 1207 -3.95 -28.17 23.47
N PHE A 1208 -2.75 -27.76 23.88
CA PHE A 1208 -2.16 -28.16 25.17
C PHE A 1208 -1.81 -26.98 26.08
N GLY A 1209 -2.00 -25.74 25.61
CA GLY A 1209 -1.71 -24.50 26.32
C GLY A 1209 -0.21 -24.23 26.49
N SER A 1210 0.16 -22.95 26.54
CA SER A 1210 1.49 -22.55 27.02
C SER A 1210 1.56 -22.79 28.53
N LYS A 1211 2.35 -23.78 28.95
CA LYS A 1211 2.84 -23.83 30.34
C LYS A 1211 3.87 -22.75 30.60
#